data_AF-A0A8C7JBB9-F1
#
_entry.id   AF-A0A8C7JBB9-F1
#
_cell.length_a   1.000
_cell.length_b   1.000
_cell.length_c   1.000
_cell.angle_alpha   90.00
_cell.angle_beta   90.00
_cell.angle_gamma   90.00
#
_symmetry.space_group_name_H-M   'P 1'
#
loop_
_entity.id
_entity.type
_entity.pdbx_description
1 polymer ?
#
loop_
_entity_poly.entity_id
_entity_poly.type
_entity_poly.pdbx_seq_one_letter_code
_entity_poly.pdbx_strand_id
1 'polypeptide(L)'
;MADGELCLIDKSISSLLEVPLSANVTSLNLHCNRILKVEGLTTAWHLRHLDLSSNHISRIEGLNSLASLRTLNLSCNLITKVEGLNGLVNLIRLNLAYNQISDLTGLLYLHGAEYKLRNLHLHSNRLDSINQLLQCMLGLENLSDVTLSVEGAGNSVCSLPGYRELVLQSLPQVSSLDGVDRLGNPAPLGEDSPIDIPGLENYVDFLLSSDTSANELVNINHNQIIFYIMYAKRVVPHLKTDVGLYHPLSVMGNPFCRPADQFPQIHFFQKGNKKKNIYNNLVERDQERERRWKAEQAVRKLTEQMKTLQTQASQEKDLQSMALHTTDRLEYVSLPFHSVSKCFLPIEPDPDLINLVSQSVSESLKSVILFHRKELEGRLVPGGAEFREVVAKEVAVVEQRHAQSRSGLEDRLTQASQQYTALEDEFRMALTIEAARFTEVEQGCTRLSAELSEVKAALSQTQQRERQAGGLVQELTAMVKEQKSRITELSKSKRDAVTELKGRVRSLEAGAEEDRRLQLQLELVKKDKARLLSQLTAQESVIDGLRAERRIWGQELAQQGASLSQDRGRLEARIEVLAAELESQKKQNERDNDALRIKVKVIDDQTETIRKLKEGLQERDEQGRRQREESLQAQRRLQQQLEESSATSQDLGDTVQQLSLRKEQLKQQLEDKEMELDEVKAAFSVSNKKWQDKADLLTRLESQVKRMKEGFDSKESLLLEERDKASQAAVVEKLHSMDDAFRRQLESLQASHQTELLRLANDKQKRIEQSNQKVFQVEEEMRQLLEETETEKKTMEEKMRRLTSVLKDF
;
A
#
# COMPACT_ATOMS: atom_id res chain seq x y z
N MET A 1 1.73 5.93 18.80
CA MET A 1 2.75 4.88 18.65
C MET A 1 2.48 3.94 19.79
N ALA A 2 2.10 2.70 19.49
CA ALA A 2 1.85 1.70 20.51
C ALA A 2 3.16 1.42 21.26
N ASP A 3 3.09 1.25 22.59
CA ASP A 3 4.22 1.17 23.53
C ASP A 3 5.19 -0.03 23.33
N GLY A 4 5.21 -0.68 22.16
CA GLY A 4 6.03 -1.87 21.89
C GLY A 4 6.61 -1.98 20.46
N GLU A 5 6.48 -0.97 19.61
CA GLU A 5 7.03 -1.00 18.23
C GLU A 5 8.29 -0.15 18.09
N LEU A 6 9.39 -0.76 17.63
CA LEU A 6 10.66 -0.10 17.34
C LEU A 6 11.01 -0.24 15.86
N CYS A 7 11.07 0.88 15.15
CA CYS A 7 11.34 0.92 13.70
C CYS A 7 12.60 1.75 13.41
N LEU A 8 13.66 1.09 12.98
CA LEU A 8 15.01 1.62 12.75
C LEU A 8 15.51 1.25 11.34
N ILE A 9 14.72 1.62 10.33
CA ILE A 9 15.02 1.36 8.91
C ILE A 9 16.10 2.32 8.39
N ASP A 10 17.07 1.81 7.64
CA ASP A 10 18.12 2.59 6.96
C ASP A 10 18.84 3.58 7.88
N LYS A 11 19.33 3.05 9.01
CA LYS A 11 20.08 3.80 10.02
C LYS A 11 21.56 3.51 10.00
N SER A 12 22.03 2.71 9.04
CA SER A 12 23.41 2.24 8.94
C SER A 12 23.90 1.55 10.22
N ILE A 13 22.99 0.89 10.96
CA ILE A 13 23.31 0.15 12.17
C ILE A 13 24.16 -1.08 11.78
N SER A 14 25.31 -1.26 12.42
CA SER A 14 26.24 -2.36 12.16
C SER A 14 26.11 -3.52 13.13
N SER A 15 25.65 -3.27 14.36
CA SER A 15 25.39 -4.30 15.37
C SER A 15 24.05 -4.08 16.07
N LEU A 16 23.35 -5.20 16.34
CA LEU A 16 22.12 -5.20 17.13
C LEU A 16 22.33 -4.78 18.59
N LEU A 17 23.56 -4.87 19.12
CA LEU A 17 23.88 -4.44 20.49
C LEU A 17 23.76 -2.91 20.67
N GLU A 18 23.85 -2.15 19.58
CA GLU A 18 23.69 -0.70 19.58
C GLU A 18 22.22 -0.27 19.64
N VAL A 19 21.29 -1.22 19.46
CA VAL A 19 19.85 -0.95 19.49
C VAL A 19 19.37 -0.98 20.95
N PRO A 20 18.76 0.11 21.46
CA PRO A 20 18.21 0.12 22.81
C PRO A 20 16.94 -0.72 22.86
N LEU A 21 17.10 -2.02 23.16
CA LEU A 21 16.00 -2.97 23.29
C LEU A 21 15.46 -2.95 24.73
N SER A 22 14.14 -2.80 24.87
CA SER A 22 13.43 -2.97 26.13
C SER A 22 12.67 -4.29 26.14
N ALA A 23 12.38 -4.83 27.33
CA ALA A 23 11.65 -6.10 27.45
C ALA A 23 10.22 -6.05 26.88
N ASN A 24 9.67 -4.85 26.63
CA ASN A 24 8.30 -4.65 26.18
C ASN A 24 8.17 -4.53 24.65
N VAL A 25 9.27 -4.61 23.89
CA VAL A 25 9.22 -4.53 22.42
C VAL A 25 8.55 -5.79 21.86
N THR A 26 7.47 -5.59 21.11
CA THR A 26 6.70 -6.63 20.43
C THR A 26 6.96 -6.65 18.93
N SER A 27 7.40 -5.53 18.33
CA SER A 27 7.75 -5.45 16.91
C SER A 27 9.05 -4.67 16.71
N LEU A 28 10.01 -5.28 16.01
CA LEU A 28 11.32 -4.70 15.72
C LEU A 28 11.56 -4.73 14.21
N ASN A 29 11.69 -3.55 13.60
CA ASN A 29 12.03 -3.42 12.18
C ASN A 29 13.41 -2.75 12.02
N LEU A 30 14.34 -3.49 11.45
CA LEU A 30 15.74 -3.12 11.18
C LEU A 30 16.10 -3.34 9.70
N HIS A 31 15.13 -3.21 8.81
CA HIS A 31 15.33 -3.32 7.37
C HIS A 31 16.39 -2.33 6.84
N CYS A 32 17.17 -2.74 5.84
CA CYS A 32 18.18 -1.90 5.18
C CYS A 32 19.25 -1.35 6.13
N ASN A 33 19.82 -2.18 7.01
CA ASN A 33 20.98 -1.81 7.82
C ASN A 33 22.24 -2.59 7.38
N ARG A 34 23.28 -2.57 8.19
CA ARG A 34 24.57 -3.24 7.92
C ARG A 34 24.87 -4.31 8.96
N ILE A 35 23.82 -4.93 9.51
CA ILE A 35 23.93 -5.91 10.59
C ILE A 35 24.57 -7.18 10.03
N LEU A 36 25.65 -7.63 10.68
CA LEU A 36 26.40 -8.82 10.28
C LEU A 36 25.97 -10.08 11.03
N LYS A 37 25.45 -9.91 12.24
CA LYS A 37 25.16 -10.99 13.18
C LYS A 37 23.91 -10.69 13.98
N VAL A 38 23.10 -11.72 14.23
CA VAL A 38 21.93 -11.65 15.11
C VAL A 38 22.39 -11.90 16.55
N GLU A 39 22.41 -10.83 17.35
CA GLU A 39 22.88 -10.84 18.74
C GLU A 39 22.08 -9.84 19.60
N GLY A 40 22.18 -9.94 20.93
CA GLY A 40 21.53 -8.97 21.83
C GLY A 40 20.01 -9.07 21.99
N LEU A 41 19.36 -10.08 21.39
CA LEU A 41 17.89 -10.25 21.44
C LEU A 41 17.39 -11.06 22.64
N THR A 42 18.27 -11.46 23.57
CA THR A 42 17.92 -12.36 24.69
C THR A 42 16.87 -11.77 25.64
N THR A 43 16.84 -10.45 25.79
CA THR A 43 15.91 -9.73 26.67
C THR A 43 14.57 -9.42 26.01
N ALA A 44 14.46 -9.58 24.69
CA ALA A 44 13.26 -9.26 23.89
C ALA A 44 12.32 -10.47 23.72
N TRP A 45 12.06 -11.22 24.80
CA TRP A 45 11.28 -12.47 24.79
C TRP A 45 9.78 -12.27 24.43
N HIS A 46 9.28 -11.03 24.50
CA HIS A 46 7.94 -10.64 24.04
C HIS A 46 7.84 -10.31 22.54
N LEU A 47 8.96 -10.33 21.82
CA LEU A 47 9.00 -9.97 20.41
C LEU A 47 8.16 -10.95 19.57
N ARG A 48 7.23 -10.40 18.79
CA ARG A 48 6.35 -11.14 17.86
C ARG A 48 6.73 -10.94 16.40
N HIS A 49 7.27 -9.78 16.05
CA HIS A 49 7.68 -9.49 14.67
C HIS A 49 9.12 -8.97 14.64
N LEU A 50 9.94 -9.61 13.80
CA LEU A 50 11.33 -9.23 13.59
C LEU A 50 11.61 -9.12 12.09
N ASP A 51 11.94 -7.91 11.65
CA ASP A 51 12.37 -7.64 10.27
C ASP A 51 13.85 -7.25 10.26
N LEU A 52 14.67 -8.13 9.70
CA LEU A 52 16.11 -7.99 9.51
C LEU A 52 16.47 -8.08 8.01
N SER A 53 15.51 -7.81 7.13
CA SER A 53 15.74 -7.90 5.68
C SER A 53 16.72 -6.83 5.18
N SER A 54 17.39 -7.10 4.06
CA SER A 54 18.39 -6.20 3.46
C SER A 54 19.51 -5.82 4.45
N ASN A 55 20.14 -6.83 5.04
CA ASN A 55 21.31 -6.68 5.91
C ASN A 55 22.47 -7.54 5.37
N HIS A 56 23.52 -7.75 6.17
CA HIS A 56 24.69 -8.55 5.80
C HIS A 56 24.81 -9.80 6.68
N ILE A 57 23.67 -10.34 7.14
CA ILE A 57 23.62 -11.51 8.01
C ILE A 57 24.01 -12.74 7.19
N SER A 58 24.98 -13.51 7.67
CA SER A 58 25.45 -14.74 7.01
C SER A 58 24.97 -16.02 7.69
N ARG A 59 24.56 -15.95 8.97
CA ARG A 59 24.12 -17.08 9.78
C ARG A 59 22.90 -16.72 10.61
N ILE A 60 21.98 -17.66 10.74
CA ILE A 60 20.81 -17.53 11.60
C ILE A 60 21.21 -18.04 12.99
N GLU A 61 21.35 -17.12 13.94
CA GLU A 61 21.74 -17.43 15.33
C GLU A 61 21.10 -16.44 16.30
N GLY A 62 21.21 -16.67 17.62
CA GLY A 62 20.75 -15.70 18.62
C GLY A 62 19.22 -15.53 18.74
N LEU A 63 18.42 -16.41 18.12
CA LEU A 63 16.95 -16.36 18.15
C LEU A 63 16.30 -17.28 19.20
N ASN A 64 17.09 -18.11 19.89
CA ASN A 64 16.58 -19.21 20.75
C ASN A 64 15.64 -18.77 21.88
N SER A 65 15.75 -17.52 22.35
CA SER A 65 14.93 -16.96 23.43
C SER A 65 13.59 -16.39 22.96
N LEU A 66 13.35 -16.29 21.64
CA LEU A 66 12.21 -15.60 21.05
C LEU A 66 11.01 -16.53 20.85
N ALA A 67 10.58 -17.22 21.90
CA ALA A 67 9.47 -18.17 21.85
C ALA A 67 8.12 -17.53 21.42
N SER A 68 7.98 -16.22 21.57
CA SER A 68 6.79 -15.45 21.16
C SER A 68 6.80 -15.01 19.69
N LEU A 69 7.89 -15.24 18.95
CA LEU A 69 8.08 -14.74 17.60
C LEU A 69 7.10 -15.41 16.64
N ARG A 70 6.33 -14.61 15.90
CA ARG A 70 5.33 -15.03 14.92
C ARG A 70 5.78 -14.76 13.49
N THR A 71 6.50 -13.66 13.26
CA THR A 71 6.99 -13.26 11.93
C THR A 71 8.48 -12.98 11.96
N LEU A 72 9.23 -13.65 11.09
CA LEU A 72 10.66 -13.42 10.90
C LEU A 72 10.96 -13.15 9.43
N ASN A 73 11.47 -11.96 9.14
CA ASN A 73 11.95 -11.59 7.81
C ASN A 73 13.48 -11.45 7.80
N LEU A 74 14.14 -12.33 7.05
CA LEU A 74 15.60 -12.39 6.84
C LEU A 74 15.94 -12.33 5.34
N SER A 75 15.02 -11.87 4.51
CA SER A 75 15.24 -11.75 3.07
C SER A 75 16.37 -10.78 2.70
N CYS A 76 16.96 -10.92 1.52
CA CYS A 76 18.05 -10.06 1.05
C CYS A 76 19.23 -10.01 2.04
N ASN A 77 19.71 -11.18 2.48
CA ASN A 77 20.89 -11.33 3.32
C ASN A 77 21.91 -12.25 2.63
N LEU A 78 22.93 -12.71 3.36
CA LEU A 78 24.01 -13.56 2.86
C LEU A 78 23.95 -14.97 3.46
N ILE A 79 22.76 -15.45 3.83
CA ILE A 79 22.56 -16.74 4.51
C ILE A 79 22.75 -17.88 3.52
N THR A 80 23.53 -18.91 3.90
CA THR A 80 23.83 -20.08 3.04
C THR A 80 23.19 -21.37 3.51
N LYS A 81 22.77 -21.44 4.78
CA LYS A 81 22.15 -22.60 5.41
C LYS A 81 21.09 -22.15 6.41
N VAL A 82 19.97 -22.87 6.45
CA VAL A 82 18.97 -22.72 7.51
C VAL A 82 19.49 -23.40 8.77
N GLU A 83 19.63 -22.64 9.85
CA GLU A 83 20.05 -23.08 11.19
C GLU A 83 19.44 -22.16 12.26
N GLY A 84 19.63 -22.44 13.55
CA GLY A 84 19.30 -21.50 14.63
C GLY A 84 17.81 -21.15 14.81
N LEU A 85 16.89 -21.94 14.26
CA LEU A 85 15.43 -21.77 14.43
C LEU A 85 14.88 -22.50 15.67
N ASN A 86 15.76 -23.11 16.47
CA ASN A 86 15.40 -23.81 17.70
C ASN A 86 14.67 -22.87 18.67
N GLY A 87 13.52 -23.30 19.19
CA GLY A 87 12.75 -22.51 20.16
C GLY A 87 11.73 -21.53 19.56
N LEU A 88 11.66 -21.39 18.22
CA LEU A 88 10.66 -20.55 17.54
C LEU A 88 9.31 -21.27 17.37
N VAL A 89 8.76 -21.79 18.47
CA VAL A 89 7.55 -22.66 18.47
C VAL A 89 6.32 -21.96 17.90
N ASN A 90 6.20 -20.63 18.11
CA ASN A 90 5.06 -19.84 17.63
C ASN A 90 5.27 -19.17 16.26
N LEU A 91 6.36 -19.49 15.54
CA LEU A 91 6.65 -18.85 14.25
C LEU A 91 5.60 -19.27 13.22
N ILE A 92 4.93 -18.29 12.63
CA ILE A 92 3.87 -18.47 11.62
C ILE A 92 4.44 -18.19 10.23
N ARG A 93 5.27 -17.16 10.09
CA ARG A 93 5.84 -16.75 8.80
C ARG A 93 7.35 -16.60 8.86
N LEU A 94 8.02 -17.22 7.89
CA LEU A 94 9.45 -17.15 7.70
C LEU A 94 9.76 -16.71 6.27
N ASN A 95 10.40 -15.55 6.13
CA ASN A 95 10.89 -15.08 4.84
C ASN A 95 12.41 -15.15 4.78
N LEU A 96 12.92 -15.99 3.89
CA LEU A 96 14.33 -16.25 3.61
C LEU A 96 14.67 -15.99 2.14
N ALA A 97 13.82 -15.28 1.40
CA ALA A 97 14.03 -15.01 -0.02
C ALA A 97 15.31 -14.20 -0.29
N TYR A 98 15.85 -14.28 -1.50
CA TYR A 98 17.06 -13.53 -1.89
C TYR A 98 18.25 -13.74 -0.94
N ASN A 99 18.52 -15.00 -0.62
CA ASN A 99 19.72 -15.41 0.11
C ASN A 99 20.54 -16.36 -0.78
N GLN A 100 21.52 -17.06 -0.20
CA GLN A 100 22.37 -18.03 -0.89
C GLN A 100 22.16 -19.44 -0.33
N ILE A 101 20.94 -19.75 0.15
CA ILE A 101 20.63 -20.97 0.88
C ILE A 101 20.69 -22.18 -0.05
N SER A 102 21.49 -23.17 0.34
CA SER A 102 21.58 -24.49 -0.31
C SER A 102 21.23 -25.65 0.63
N ASP A 103 21.18 -25.40 1.95
CA ASP A 103 20.89 -26.41 2.96
C ASP A 103 19.70 -26.01 3.84
N LEU A 104 18.63 -26.81 3.80
CA LEU A 104 17.38 -26.62 4.55
C LEU A 104 17.28 -27.45 5.82
N THR A 105 18.32 -28.19 6.21
CA THR A 105 18.28 -29.13 7.35
C THR A 105 17.85 -28.48 8.67
N GLY A 106 18.06 -27.18 8.86
CA GLY A 106 17.54 -26.46 10.04
C GLY A 106 16.02 -26.32 10.11
N LEU A 107 15.27 -26.58 9.04
CA LEU A 107 13.80 -26.67 9.10
C LEU A 107 13.32 -27.90 9.88
N LEU A 108 14.16 -28.93 10.04
CA LEU A 108 13.86 -30.11 10.86
C LEU A 108 13.57 -29.75 12.32
N TYR A 109 14.09 -28.62 12.81
CA TYR A 109 13.81 -28.11 14.16
C TYR A 109 12.40 -27.54 14.35
N LEU A 110 11.65 -27.37 13.27
CA LEU A 110 10.27 -26.89 13.26
C LEU A 110 9.27 -28.01 12.87
N HIS A 111 9.70 -29.28 12.95
CA HIS A 111 8.85 -30.45 12.68
C HIS A 111 7.94 -30.75 13.87
N GLY A 112 6.70 -31.15 13.57
CA GLY A 112 5.70 -31.53 14.57
C GLY A 112 4.53 -30.56 14.68
N ALA A 113 3.42 -31.05 15.22
CA ALA A 113 2.16 -30.31 15.34
C ALA A 113 2.24 -29.09 16.27
N GLU A 114 3.22 -29.05 17.17
CA GLU A 114 3.43 -27.95 18.11
C GLU A 114 3.96 -26.67 17.45
N TYR A 115 4.58 -26.80 16.26
CA TYR A 115 5.14 -25.67 15.51
C TYR A 115 4.11 -25.08 14.55
N LYS A 116 4.01 -23.74 14.54
CA LYS A 116 2.90 -23.03 13.86
C LYS A 116 3.24 -22.50 12.46
N LEU A 117 4.32 -22.93 11.84
CA LEU A 117 4.81 -22.35 10.58
C LEU A 117 3.82 -22.63 9.45
N ARG A 118 3.23 -21.57 8.88
CA ARG A 118 2.25 -21.62 7.79
C ARG A 118 2.81 -21.11 6.47
N ASN A 119 3.62 -20.04 6.52
CA ASN A 119 4.12 -19.37 5.32
C ASN A 119 5.65 -19.40 5.28
N LEU A 120 6.19 -19.93 4.17
CA LEU A 120 7.62 -20.04 3.96
C LEU A 120 8.02 -19.49 2.59
N HIS A 121 8.81 -18.41 2.60
CA HIS A 121 9.35 -17.81 1.38
C HIS A 121 10.84 -18.14 1.24
N LEU A 122 11.18 -18.83 0.16
CA LEU A 122 12.51 -19.34 -0.15
C LEU A 122 12.95 -19.02 -1.58
N HIS A 123 12.18 -18.25 -2.35
CA HIS A 123 12.55 -17.91 -3.73
C HIS A 123 13.87 -17.13 -3.81
N SER A 124 14.52 -17.17 -4.98
CA SER A 124 15.84 -16.57 -5.19
C SER A 124 16.92 -17.07 -4.20
N ASN A 125 16.98 -18.39 -3.99
CA ASN A 125 18.04 -19.09 -3.25
C ASN A 125 18.76 -20.10 -4.17
N ARG A 126 19.63 -20.95 -3.61
CA ARG A 126 20.46 -21.93 -4.33
C ARG A 126 20.03 -23.39 -4.04
N LEU A 127 18.73 -23.63 -3.89
CA LEU A 127 18.22 -24.99 -3.66
C LEU A 127 18.24 -25.78 -4.98
N ASP A 128 19.01 -26.86 -5.03
CA ASP A 128 19.20 -27.73 -6.20
C ASP A 128 18.60 -29.13 -6.03
N SER A 129 18.54 -29.64 -4.79
CA SER A 129 18.05 -30.97 -4.47
C SER A 129 16.56 -30.97 -4.08
N ILE A 130 15.72 -31.54 -4.95
CA ILE A 130 14.30 -31.76 -4.65
C ILE A 130 14.10 -32.70 -3.47
N ASN A 131 14.94 -33.73 -3.33
CA ASN A 131 14.81 -34.70 -2.24
C ASN A 131 15.06 -34.05 -0.88
N GLN A 132 16.06 -33.18 -0.79
CA GLN A 132 16.34 -32.43 0.44
C GLN A 132 15.19 -31.48 0.77
N LEU A 133 14.64 -30.80 -0.23
CA LEU A 133 13.47 -29.93 -0.08
C LEU A 133 12.27 -30.70 0.49
N LEU A 134 11.91 -31.81 -0.14
CA LEU A 134 10.78 -32.64 0.30
C LEU A 134 11.02 -33.20 1.71
N GLN A 135 12.20 -33.74 1.98
CA GLN A 135 12.55 -34.29 3.29
C GLN A 135 12.46 -33.23 4.42
N CYS A 136 12.93 -32.00 4.15
CA CYS A 136 12.92 -30.93 5.15
C CYS A 136 11.53 -30.34 5.36
N MET A 137 10.65 -30.40 4.35
CA MET A 137 9.32 -29.78 4.41
C MET A 137 8.21 -30.76 4.86
N LEU A 138 8.42 -32.06 4.70
CA LEU A 138 7.42 -33.09 5.00
C LEU A 138 6.89 -33.02 6.44
N GLY A 139 7.77 -32.80 7.42
CA GLY A 139 7.40 -32.72 8.83
C GLY A 139 6.88 -31.36 9.31
N LEU A 140 6.80 -30.35 8.42
CA LEU A 140 6.18 -29.06 8.72
C LEU A 140 4.65 -29.18 8.59
N GLU A 141 3.99 -29.75 9.60
CA GLU A 141 2.58 -30.18 9.53
C GLU A 141 1.58 -29.04 9.27
N ASN A 142 1.88 -27.82 9.74
CA ASN A 142 1.01 -26.65 9.59
C ASN A 142 1.30 -25.80 8.34
N LEU A 143 2.23 -26.22 7.48
CA LEU A 143 2.68 -25.43 6.34
C LEU A 143 1.64 -25.39 5.22
N SER A 144 1.11 -24.21 4.91
CA SER A 144 0.07 -24.00 3.90
C SER A 144 0.59 -23.34 2.63
N ASP A 145 1.51 -22.38 2.77
CA ASP A 145 1.93 -21.48 1.70
C ASP A 145 3.45 -21.49 1.55
N VAL A 146 3.91 -21.87 0.36
CA VAL A 146 5.33 -21.97 0.04
C VAL A 146 5.64 -21.16 -1.20
N THR A 147 6.74 -20.41 -1.19
CA THR A 147 7.23 -19.69 -2.36
C THR A 147 8.68 -20.07 -2.63
N LEU A 148 8.92 -20.85 -3.69
CA LEU A 148 10.22 -21.27 -4.20
C LEU A 148 10.64 -20.51 -5.47
N SER A 149 9.69 -19.91 -6.19
CA SER A 149 9.89 -19.16 -7.43
C SER A 149 8.91 -18.01 -7.54
N VAL A 150 9.41 -16.84 -7.93
CA VAL A 150 8.60 -15.66 -8.26
C VAL A 150 9.14 -15.09 -9.57
N GLU A 151 8.25 -14.88 -10.55
CA GLU A 151 8.57 -14.20 -11.83
C GLU A 151 9.81 -14.76 -12.57
N GLY A 152 10.05 -16.08 -12.48
CA GLY A 152 11.17 -16.76 -13.15
C GLY A 152 12.52 -16.68 -12.41
N ALA A 153 12.60 -15.91 -11.33
CA ALA A 153 13.72 -15.92 -10.38
C ALA A 153 13.45 -16.95 -9.27
N GLY A 154 13.70 -18.21 -9.58
CA GLY A 154 13.47 -19.34 -8.68
C GLY A 154 14.74 -20.03 -8.21
N ASN A 155 14.56 -20.99 -7.32
CA ASN A 155 15.62 -21.93 -6.97
C ASN A 155 15.97 -22.83 -8.17
N SER A 156 17.17 -23.42 -8.19
CA SER A 156 17.59 -24.37 -9.23
C SER A 156 16.63 -25.56 -9.36
N VAL A 157 16.05 -26.02 -8.25
CA VAL A 157 15.03 -27.07 -8.19
C VAL A 157 13.75 -26.73 -8.97
N CYS A 158 13.41 -25.45 -9.13
CA CYS A 158 12.22 -25.00 -9.86
C CYS A 158 12.37 -25.16 -11.38
N SER A 159 13.59 -25.39 -11.87
CA SER A 159 13.85 -25.70 -13.29
C SER A 159 13.54 -27.16 -13.64
N LEU A 160 13.25 -28.02 -12.66
CA LEU A 160 12.89 -29.41 -12.89
C LEU A 160 11.50 -29.49 -13.56
N PRO A 161 11.36 -30.22 -14.68
CA PRO A 161 10.06 -30.46 -15.29
C PRO A 161 9.11 -31.13 -14.30
N GLY A 162 7.94 -30.54 -14.10
CA GLY A 162 6.94 -31.07 -13.17
C GLY A 162 7.27 -30.86 -11.68
N TYR A 163 8.19 -29.94 -11.33
CA TYR A 163 8.52 -29.71 -9.91
C TYR A 163 7.28 -29.36 -9.08
N ARG A 164 6.36 -28.57 -9.65
CA ARG A 164 5.15 -28.13 -8.97
C ARG A 164 4.27 -29.31 -8.61
N GLU A 165 3.99 -30.18 -9.59
CA GLU A 165 3.22 -31.40 -9.41
C GLU A 165 3.90 -32.31 -8.37
N LEU A 166 5.21 -32.50 -8.48
CA LEU A 166 5.99 -33.33 -7.56
C LEU A 166 5.95 -32.81 -6.12
N VAL A 167 6.11 -31.50 -5.92
CA VAL A 167 6.05 -30.85 -4.60
C VAL A 167 4.64 -30.96 -4.00
N LEU A 168 3.60 -30.62 -4.76
CA LEU A 168 2.22 -30.66 -4.27
C LEU A 168 1.70 -32.08 -4.01
N GLN A 169 2.16 -33.07 -4.79
CA GLN A 169 1.83 -34.47 -4.56
C GLN A 169 2.55 -35.04 -3.33
N SER A 170 3.79 -34.62 -3.11
CA SER A 170 4.62 -35.11 -1.99
C SER A 170 4.34 -34.40 -0.67
N LEU A 171 3.82 -33.16 -0.71
CA LEU A 171 3.51 -32.33 0.46
C LEU A 171 2.01 -32.04 0.54
N PRO A 172 1.20 -32.99 1.05
CA PRO A 172 -0.25 -32.86 1.10
C PRO A 172 -0.75 -31.73 2.03
N GLN A 173 0.09 -31.21 2.92
CA GLN A 173 -0.24 -30.05 3.76
C GLN A 173 -0.20 -28.71 3.00
N VAL A 174 0.59 -28.61 1.92
CA VAL A 174 0.78 -27.35 1.17
C VAL A 174 -0.42 -27.10 0.26
N SER A 175 -1.17 -26.04 0.55
CA SER A 175 -2.34 -25.60 -0.21
C SER A 175 -1.98 -24.69 -1.39
N SER A 176 -0.90 -23.93 -1.26
CA SER A 176 -0.45 -22.93 -2.23
C SER A 176 1.05 -23.02 -2.42
N LEU A 177 1.47 -23.06 -3.70
CA LEU A 177 2.87 -23.04 -4.09
C LEU A 177 3.06 -21.91 -5.12
N ASP A 178 4.05 -21.04 -4.90
CA ASP A 178 4.41 -19.95 -5.81
C ASP A 178 3.25 -19.02 -6.17
N GLY A 179 2.37 -18.77 -5.20
CA GLY A 179 1.21 -17.89 -5.36
C GLY A 179 0.06 -18.53 -6.13
N VAL A 180 0.10 -19.84 -6.37
CA VAL A 180 -0.93 -20.58 -7.11
C VAL A 180 -1.41 -21.75 -6.25
N ASP A 181 -2.73 -21.92 -6.15
CA ASP A 181 -3.36 -23.03 -5.43
C ASP A 181 -3.26 -24.37 -6.21
N ARG A 182 -3.71 -25.47 -5.61
CA ARG A 182 -3.74 -26.79 -6.26
C ARG A 182 -4.61 -26.87 -7.52
N LEU A 183 -5.56 -25.94 -7.67
CA LEU A 183 -6.49 -25.88 -8.80
C LEU A 183 -5.96 -25.00 -9.94
N GLY A 184 -4.80 -24.37 -9.76
CA GLY A 184 -4.19 -23.48 -10.76
C GLY A 184 -4.66 -22.03 -10.69
N ASN A 185 -5.43 -21.66 -9.67
CA ASN A 185 -5.86 -20.29 -9.46
C ASN A 185 -4.80 -19.50 -8.70
N PRO A 186 -4.68 -18.19 -8.94
CA PRO A 186 -3.90 -17.32 -8.06
C PRO A 186 -4.43 -17.47 -6.64
N ALA A 187 -3.61 -17.99 -5.74
CA ALA A 187 -3.92 -17.99 -4.32
C ALA A 187 -4.01 -16.53 -3.88
N PRO A 188 -4.98 -16.16 -3.00
CA PRO A 188 -5.02 -14.81 -2.44
C PRO A 188 -3.65 -14.52 -1.85
N LEU A 189 -2.95 -13.53 -2.40
CA LEU A 189 -1.63 -13.10 -1.97
C LEU A 189 -1.67 -13.00 -0.45
N GLY A 190 -0.91 -13.86 0.23
CA GLY A 190 -0.76 -13.84 1.69
C GLY A 190 -0.11 -12.56 2.23
N GLU A 191 0.04 -11.53 1.39
CA GLU A 191 0.49 -10.19 1.74
C GLU A 191 -0.64 -9.22 2.12
N ASP A 192 -1.92 -9.58 1.94
CA ASP A 192 -3.06 -8.72 2.31
C ASP A 192 -4.20 -9.46 3.04
N SER A 193 -3.86 -10.37 3.97
CA SER A 193 -4.84 -10.79 4.98
C SER A 193 -4.90 -9.74 6.09
N PRO A 194 -6.08 -9.28 6.56
CA PRO A 194 -6.24 -8.27 7.63
C PRO A 194 -5.61 -8.64 8.99
N ILE A 195 -4.95 -9.80 9.08
CA ILE A 195 -4.26 -10.35 10.25
C ILE A 195 -2.87 -9.68 10.44
N ASP A 196 -2.42 -8.86 9.48
CA ASP A 196 -1.02 -8.43 9.35
C ASP A 196 -0.71 -7.01 9.81
N ILE A 197 -1.55 -6.46 10.68
CA ILE A 197 -1.27 -5.20 11.37
C ILE A 197 -0.91 -5.54 12.83
N PRO A 198 0.34 -5.29 13.28
CA PRO A 198 0.69 -5.40 14.68
C PRO A 198 -0.32 -4.63 15.55
N GLY A 199 -1.00 -5.33 16.46
CA GLY A 199 -2.03 -4.77 17.34
C GLY A 199 -3.49 -5.20 17.08
N LEU A 200 -3.81 -5.82 15.93
CA LEU A 200 -5.16 -6.36 15.66
C LEU A 200 -5.34 -7.83 16.11
N GLU A 201 -4.25 -8.49 16.49
CA GLU A 201 -4.20 -9.93 16.81
C GLU A 201 -5.02 -10.29 18.04
N ASN A 202 -5.03 -9.42 19.07
CA ASN A 202 -5.83 -9.64 20.27
C ASN A 202 -7.34 -9.59 19.98
N TYR A 203 -7.75 -8.91 18.90
CA TYR A 203 -9.16 -8.86 18.46
C TYR A 203 -9.56 -10.15 17.74
N VAL A 204 -8.64 -10.75 16.97
CA VAL A 204 -8.86 -12.02 16.29
C VAL A 204 -8.82 -13.19 17.26
N ASP A 205 -7.88 -13.20 18.21
CA ASP A 205 -7.85 -14.20 19.30
C ASP A 205 -9.09 -14.05 20.21
N PHE A 206 -9.60 -12.84 20.44
CA PHE A 206 -10.87 -12.60 21.14
C PHE A 206 -12.09 -13.15 20.37
N LEU A 207 -12.15 -12.94 19.05
CA LEU A 207 -13.20 -13.50 18.19
C LEU A 207 -13.15 -15.03 18.11
N LEU A 208 -11.96 -15.63 18.17
CA LEU A 208 -11.76 -17.09 18.13
C LEU A 208 -11.87 -17.77 19.51
N SER A 209 -11.72 -17.03 20.61
CA SER A 209 -11.88 -17.51 22.00
C SER A 209 -13.33 -17.46 22.52
N SER A 210 -14.23 -16.88 21.73
CA SER A 210 -15.66 -16.90 22.02
C SER A 210 -16.20 -18.25 21.56
N ASP A 211 -16.35 -19.19 22.50
CA ASP A 211 -17.08 -20.45 22.28
C ASP A 211 -18.50 -20.15 21.78
N THR A 212 -18.69 -20.15 20.47
CA THR A 212 -19.98 -20.40 19.84
C THR A 212 -19.81 -21.52 18.82
N SER A 213 -20.49 -22.61 19.14
CA SER A 213 -20.60 -23.85 18.37
C SER A 213 -20.56 -23.63 16.87
N ALA A 214 -19.71 -24.42 16.22
CA ALA A 214 -19.36 -24.45 14.82
C ALA A 214 -20.50 -24.78 13.82
N ASN A 215 -21.68 -24.15 13.90
CA ASN A 215 -22.71 -24.41 12.88
C ASN A 215 -23.73 -23.29 12.53
N GLU A 216 -23.59 -22.06 13.01
CA GLU A 216 -24.56 -21.00 12.65
C GLU A 216 -23.95 -19.63 12.24
N LEU A 217 -22.72 -19.62 11.72
CA LEU A 217 -22.10 -18.40 11.16
C LEU A 217 -21.71 -18.53 9.68
N VAL A 218 -22.44 -19.34 8.91
CA VAL A 218 -22.33 -19.35 7.44
C VAL A 218 -23.11 -18.19 6.78
N ASN A 219 -23.88 -17.41 7.54
CA ASN A 219 -24.82 -16.44 6.93
C ASN A 219 -24.77 -15.01 7.48
N ILE A 220 -23.62 -14.53 7.94
CA ILE A 220 -23.38 -13.08 8.01
C ILE A 220 -22.70 -12.63 6.70
N ASN A 221 -23.58 -12.45 5.71
CA ASN A 221 -23.44 -11.70 4.47
C ASN A 221 -22.01 -11.34 4.00
N HIS A 222 -21.43 -12.27 3.24
CA HIS A 222 -20.38 -12.02 2.23
C HIS A 222 -20.67 -10.77 1.36
N ASN A 223 -21.93 -10.38 1.18
CA ASN A 223 -22.35 -9.23 0.39
C ASN A 223 -22.05 -7.86 1.04
N GLN A 224 -21.93 -7.74 2.36
CA GLN A 224 -21.58 -6.46 3.00
C GLN A 224 -20.08 -6.13 2.87
N ILE A 225 -19.23 -7.16 2.87
CA ILE A 225 -17.79 -7.02 2.65
C ILE A 225 -17.50 -6.82 1.15
N ILE A 226 -18.21 -7.52 0.26
CA ILE A 226 -18.10 -7.32 -1.19
C ILE A 226 -18.58 -5.91 -1.60
N PHE A 227 -19.57 -5.32 -0.92
CA PHE A 227 -20.01 -3.94 -1.20
C PHE A 227 -18.94 -2.90 -0.88
N TYR A 228 -18.16 -3.09 0.21
CA TYR A 228 -17.03 -2.22 0.55
C TYR A 228 -15.81 -2.45 -0.35
N ILE A 229 -15.57 -3.69 -0.83
CA ILE A 229 -14.45 -4.03 -1.72
C ILE A 229 -14.73 -3.62 -3.18
N MET A 230 -15.98 -3.67 -3.65
CA MET A 230 -16.35 -3.19 -4.99
C MET A 230 -16.27 -1.66 -5.12
N TYR A 231 -16.51 -0.91 -4.05
CA TYR A 231 -16.35 0.55 -4.05
C TYR A 231 -14.88 0.98 -4.19
N ALA A 232 -13.92 0.13 -3.82
CA ALA A 232 -12.48 0.39 -3.94
C ALA A 232 -11.86 -0.01 -5.30
N LYS A 233 -12.58 -0.76 -6.16
CA LYS A 233 -12.06 -1.30 -7.44
C LYS A 233 -12.33 -0.43 -8.69
N ARG A 234 -12.93 0.77 -8.56
CA ARG A 234 -13.35 1.59 -9.73
C ARG A 234 -12.36 2.70 -10.14
N VAL A 235 -11.11 2.71 -9.63
CA VAL A 235 -10.11 3.74 -9.98
C VAL A 235 -8.80 3.09 -10.43
N VAL A 236 -8.58 3.17 -11.76
CA VAL A 236 -7.37 2.94 -12.58
C VAL A 236 -7.21 1.56 -13.27
N PRO A 237 -6.92 1.54 -14.60
CA PRO A 237 -7.01 0.36 -15.47
C PRO A 237 -5.66 -0.34 -15.74
N HIS A 238 -5.78 -1.51 -16.37
CA HIS A 238 -4.77 -2.39 -16.96
C HIS A 238 -3.48 -1.75 -17.50
N LEU A 239 -2.37 -2.49 -17.42
CA LEU A 239 -1.44 -2.66 -18.55
C LEU A 239 -0.58 -3.94 -18.41
N LYS A 240 -0.43 -4.59 -19.57
CA LYS A 240 0.24 -5.84 -19.90
C LYS A 240 1.76 -5.64 -20.12
N THR A 241 2.50 -6.74 -19.97
CA THR A 241 3.74 -7.21 -20.65
C THR A 241 4.60 -6.25 -21.48
N ASP A 242 5.93 -6.26 -21.24
CA ASP A 242 7.00 -6.62 -22.21
C ASP A 242 8.40 -6.44 -21.55
N VAL A 243 9.20 -7.51 -21.35
CA VAL A 243 10.31 -8.05 -22.19
C VAL A 243 11.50 -7.10 -22.42
N GLY A 244 12.70 -7.48 -21.93
CA GLY A 244 13.94 -7.31 -22.70
C GLY A 244 15.22 -6.81 -22.00
N LEU A 245 16.14 -7.78 -21.73
CA LEU A 245 17.59 -7.75 -22.04
C LEU A 245 18.52 -6.73 -21.33
N TYR A 246 19.45 -7.22 -20.49
CA TYR A 246 20.87 -7.46 -20.87
C TYR A 246 21.71 -7.87 -19.63
N HIS A 247 22.64 -8.79 -19.90
CA HIS A 247 23.62 -9.36 -18.99
C HIS A 247 24.92 -8.48 -18.99
N PRO A 248 26.00 -8.88 -18.28
CA PRO A 248 26.58 -8.20 -17.13
C PRO A 248 27.85 -7.39 -17.46
N LEU A 249 28.45 -6.70 -16.48
CA LEU A 249 29.90 -6.73 -16.25
C LEU A 249 30.33 -6.04 -14.94
N SER A 250 31.39 -6.61 -14.39
CA SER A 250 32.12 -6.32 -13.16
C SER A 250 32.98 -5.05 -13.24
N VAL A 251 33.33 -4.48 -12.07
CA VAL A 251 34.73 -4.21 -11.60
C VAL A 251 34.81 -2.98 -10.67
N MET A 252 35.50 -3.23 -9.54
CA MET A 252 36.21 -2.40 -8.57
C MET A 252 36.34 -0.86 -8.73
N GLY A 253 36.33 -0.16 -7.58
CA GLY A 253 37.11 1.08 -7.41
C GLY A 253 36.68 2.00 -6.26
N ASN A 254 37.27 1.82 -5.07
CA ASN A 254 37.41 2.83 -3.99
C ASN A 254 38.65 3.73 -4.32
N PRO A 255 39.05 4.78 -3.55
CA PRO A 255 38.37 5.79 -2.70
C PRO A 255 38.96 7.24 -2.88
N PHE A 256 38.68 8.16 -1.93
CA PHE A 256 39.15 9.58 -1.70
C PHE A 256 38.25 10.68 -2.31
N CYS A 257 37.89 11.82 -1.66
CA CYS A 257 38.36 12.53 -0.46
C CYS A 257 37.26 13.51 0.05
N ARG A 258 37.32 13.91 1.35
CA ARG A 258 36.53 14.97 2.04
C ARG A 258 37.03 16.40 1.67
N PRO A 259 36.59 17.54 2.30
CA PRO A 259 35.36 17.93 3.04
C PRO A 259 34.76 19.30 2.56
N ALA A 260 33.57 19.68 3.02
CA ALA A 260 33.17 21.10 3.15
C ALA A 260 31.98 21.29 4.10
N ASP A 261 32.01 22.44 4.78
CA ASP A 261 31.28 22.86 5.96
C ASP A 261 29.79 23.26 5.77
N GLN A 262 29.20 23.60 6.93
CA GLN A 262 28.07 24.52 7.18
C GLN A 262 26.64 23.94 7.16
N PHE A 263 26.10 23.82 8.38
CA PHE A 263 24.67 23.93 8.67
C PHE A 263 24.17 25.33 8.29
N PRO A 264 22.91 25.44 7.80
CA PRO A 264 21.87 25.89 8.73
C PRO A 264 20.56 25.10 8.65
N GLN A 265 19.78 25.27 9.71
CA GLN A 265 18.42 24.80 9.96
C GLN A 265 17.47 24.98 8.76
N ILE A 266 16.43 24.12 8.64
CA ILE A 266 15.00 24.51 8.59
C ILE A 266 14.08 23.36 8.07
N HIS A 267 12.94 23.20 8.75
CA HIS A 267 11.64 22.58 8.39
C HIS A 267 11.55 21.10 7.95
N PHE A 268 11.04 20.27 8.88
CA PHE A 268 10.50 18.94 8.60
C PHE A 268 9.08 19.03 8.00
N PHE A 269 9.03 18.96 6.67
CA PHE A 269 7.82 18.66 5.92
C PHE A 269 7.52 17.15 5.94
N GLN A 270 6.52 16.79 6.73
CA GLN A 270 5.43 15.87 6.42
C GLN A 270 5.65 14.90 5.26
N LYS A 271 5.65 13.59 5.53
CA LYS A 271 5.67 12.57 4.48
C LYS A 271 4.98 11.28 4.94
N GLY A 272 3.72 11.43 5.31
CA GLY A 272 2.75 10.36 5.51
C GLY A 272 1.92 10.11 4.26
N ASN A 273 2.57 9.91 3.10
CA ASN A 273 1.90 9.33 1.91
C ASN A 273 2.91 8.65 0.97
N LYS A 274 3.96 8.09 1.59
CA LYS A 274 5.19 7.75 0.89
C LYS A 274 5.43 6.26 0.69
N LYS A 275 4.86 5.33 1.45
CA LYS A 275 5.27 3.91 1.30
C LYS A 275 4.80 3.25 -0.01
N LYS A 276 3.59 3.54 -0.51
CA LYS A 276 3.11 3.02 -1.81
C LYS A 276 3.58 3.85 -3.00
N ASN A 277 3.85 5.15 -2.79
CA ASN A 277 4.38 6.04 -3.80
C ASN A 277 5.91 5.99 -3.93
N ILE A 278 6.68 5.67 -2.89
CA ILE A 278 8.16 5.57 -2.97
C ILE A 278 8.57 4.37 -3.82
N TYR A 279 7.89 3.22 -3.69
CA TYR A 279 8.23 2.03 -4.47
C TYR A 279 7.97 2.26 -5.97
N ASN A 280 6.82 2.84 -6.32
CA ASN A 280 6.49 3.22 -7.70
C ASN A 280 7.34 4.41 -8.21
N ASN A 281 7.63 5.43 -7.38
CA ASN A 281 8.51 6.54 -7.76
C ASN A 281 9.99 6.14 -7.85
N LEU A 282 10.45 5.09 -7.16
CA LEU A 282 11.82 4.58 -7.29
C LEU A 282 11.98 3.83 -8.63
N VAL A 283 11.02 2.97 -8.96
CA VAL A 283 10.96 2.28 -10.26
C VAL A 283 10.76 3.28 -11.41
N GLU A 284 9.88 4.27 -11.26
CA GLU A 284 9.70 5.33 -12.27
C GLU A 284 10.92 6.25 -12.38
N ARG A 285 11.62 6.57 -11.28
CA ARG A 285 12.86 7.37 -11.34
C ARG A 285 14.02 6.60 -11.93
N ASP A 286 14.08 5.28 -11.79
CA ASP A 286 15.06 4.44 -12.46
C ASP A 286 14.77 4.36 -13.96
N GLN A 287 13.52 4.16 -14.37
CA GLN A 287 13.10 4.19 -15.77
C GLN A 287 13.26 5.58 -16.41
N GLU A 288 12.98 6.66 -15.68
CA GLU A 288 13.11 8.04 -16.14
C GLU A 288 14.60 8.44 -16.29
N ARG A 289 15.48 7.96 -15.40
CA ARG A 289 16.93 8.11 -15.56
C ARG A 289 17.44 7.37 -16.79
N GLU A 290 16.92 6.19 -17.07
CA GLU A 290 17.28 5.41 -18.25
C GLU A 290 16.77 6.05 -19.57
N ARG A 291 15.54 6.59 -19.58
CA ARG A 291 14.99 7.34 -20.73
C ARG A 291 15.77 8.62 -20.99
N ARG A 292 16.16 9.37 -19.93
CA ARG A 292 16.99 10.58 -20.06
C ARG A 292 18.38 10.27 -20.58
N TRP A 293 18.99 9.19 -20.13
CA TRP A 293 20.28 8.75 -20.64
C TRP A 293 20.20 8.35 -22.13
N LYS A 294 19.15 7.62 -22.55
CA LYS A 294 18.91 7.30 -23.97
C LYS A 294 18.62 8.54 -24.82
N ALA A 295 17.86 9.50 -24.30
CA ALA A 295 17.59 10.78 -24.96
C ALA A 295 18.86 11.63 -25.09
N GLU A 296 19.71 11.70 -24.07
CA GLU A 296 21.01 12.40 -24.14
C GLU A 296 21.96 11.76 -25.16
N GLN A 297 21.98 10.43 -25.27
CA GLN A 297 22.76 9.74 -26.31
C GLN A 297 22.22 10.01 -27.72
N ALA A 298 20.89 10.05 -27.90
CA ALA A 298 20.26 10.41 -29.17
C ALA A 298 20.54 11.88 -29.54
N VAL A 299 20.47 12.81 -28.59
CA VAL A 299 20.82 14.22 -28.79
C VAL A 299 22.29 14.38 -29.13
N ARG A 300 23.20 13.66 -28.48
CA ARG A 300 24.63 13.67 -28.84
C ARG A 300 24.85 13.16 -30.26
N LYS A 301 24.20 12.06 -30.64
CA LYS A 301 24.29 11.50 -32.00
C LYS A 301 23.72 12.44 -33.07
N LEU A 302 22.58 13.09 -32.79
CA LEU A 302 21.99 14.10 -33.67
C LEU A 302 22.85 15.37 -33.76
N THR A 303 23.49 15.78 -32.65
CA THR A 303 24.40 16.93 -32.62
C THR A 303 25.67 16.63 -33.44
N GLU A 304 26.19 15.40 -33.36
CA GLU A 304 27.30 14.93 -34.21
C GLU A 304 26.90 14.93 -35.69
N GLN A 305 25.70 14.43 -36.02
CA GLN A 305 25.17 14.44 -37.39
C GLN A 305 24.91 15.87 -37.91
N MET A 306 24.43 16.78 -37.06
CA MET A 306 24.23 18.18 -37.42
C MET A 306 25.57 18.87 -37.66
N LYS A 307 26.61 18.58 -36.86
CA LYS A 307 27.98 19.07 -37.12
C LYS A 307 28.52 18.57 -38.45
N THR A 308 28.28 17.31 -38.82
CA THR A 308 28.69 16.77 -40.13
C THR A 308 27.94 17.41 -41.29
N LEU A 309 26.62 17.62 -41.15
CA LEU A 309 25.82 18.32 -42.17
C LEU A 309 26.23 19.79 -42.31
N GLN A 310 26.60 20.44 -41.21
CA GLN A 310 27.05 21.83 -41.23
C GLN A 310 28.45 21.99 -41.84
N THR A 311 29.33 20.98 -41.70
CA THR A 311 30.60 20.92 -42.43
C THR A 311 30.40 20.61 -43.92
N GLN A 312 29.42 19.78 -44.27
CA GLN A 312 29.03 19.55 -45.67
C GLN A 312 28.42 20.80 -46.30
N ALA A 313 27.55 21.53 -45.59
CA ALA A 313 26.97 22.79 -46.05
C ALA A 313 28.02 23.90 -46.22
N SER A 314 29.08 23.93 -45.39
CA SER A 314 30.21 24.84 -45.63
C SER A 314 31.02 24.44 -46.86
N GLN A 315 31.28 23.15 -47.06
CA GLN A 315 31.94 22.64 -48.28
C GLN A 315 31.11 22.91 -49.54
N GLU A 316 29.78 22.84 -49.44
CA GLU A 316 28.86 23.14 -50.54
C GLU A 316 28.82 24.65 -50.85
N LYS A 317 28.93 25.51 -49.84
CA LYS A 317 29.13 26.96 -50.04
C LYS A 317 30.48 27.28 -50.69
N ASP A 318 31.54 26.57 -50.32
CA ASP A 318 32.85 26.71 -50.95
C ASP A 318 32.80 26.24 -52.41
N LEU A 319 32.09 25.13 -52.70
CA LEU A 319 31.83 24.66 -54.06
C LEU A 319 30.95 25.61 -54.86
N GLN A 320 29.94 26.23 -54.26
CA GLN A 320 29.11 27.28 -54.91
C GLN A 320 29.91 28.54 -55.18
N SER A 321 30.81 28.93 -54.29
CA SER A 321 31.74 30.05 -54.50
C SER A 321 32.73 29.74 -55.62
N MET A 322 33.26 28.52 -55.67
CA MET A 322 34.08 28.05 -56.80
C MET A 322 33.29 27.98 -58.11
N ALA A 323 32.02 27.55 -58.06
CA ALA A 323 31.12 27.49 -59.21
C ALA A 323 30.87 28.89 -59.77
N LEU A 324 30.49 29.86 -58.92
CA LEU A 324 30.35 31.28 -59.28
C LEU A 324 31.64 31.87 -59.88
N HIS A 325 32.80 31.54 -59.31
CA HIS A 325 34.08 31.94 -59.88
C HIS A 325 34.38 31.29 -61.24
N THR A 326 33.86 30.08 -61.51
CA THR A 326 33.95 29.45 -62.83
C THR A 326 32.91 29.98 -63.82
N THR A 327 31.71 30.37 -63.38
CA THR A 327 30.72 31.04 -64.24
C THR A 327 31.20 32.44 -64.64
N ASP A 328 31.77 33.21 -63.72
CA ASP A 328 32.39 34.52 -64.03
C ASP A 328 33.60 34.39 -64.98
N ARG A 329 34.32 33.25 -64.95
CA ARG A 329 35.39 32.95 -65.92
C ARG A 329 34.88 32.45 -67.26
N LEU A 330 33.67 31.87 -67.32
CA LEU A 330 33.01 31.43 -68.56
C LEU A 330 32.24 32.58 -69.25
N GLU A 331 31.83 33.60 -68.50
CA GLU A 331 31.21 34.82 -69.04
C GLU A 331 32.23 35.72 -69.77
N TYR A 332 33.54 35.50 -69.55
CA TYR A 332 34.63 36.19 -70.25
C TYR A 332 35.06 35.54 -71.58
N VAL A 333 34.46 34.42 -72.00
CA VAL A 333 34.92 33.62 -73.17
C VAL A 333 33.83 33.42 -74.25
N SER A 334 32.66 34.05 -74.14
CA SER A 334 31.56 33.83 -75.10
C SER A 334 31.00 35.10 -75.77
N LEU A 335 31.85 35.84 -76.49
CA LEU A 335 31.53 36.64 -77.69
C LEU A 335 32.84 36.76 -78.50
N PRO A 336 32.89 36.59 -79.85
CA PRO A 336 31.95 37.20 -80.81
C PRO A 336 31.55 36.29 -81.98
N PHE A 337 30.51 36.64 -82.75
CA PHE A 337 30.43 36.53 -84.22
C PHE A 337 29.01 36.87 -84.71
N HIS A 338 28.81 38.08 -85.27
CA HIS A 338 28.03 38.38 -86.48
C HIS A 338 27.90 39.89 -86.66
N SER A 339 28.64 40.47 -87.62
CA SER A 339 28.21 41.58 -88.48
C SER A 339 29.39 42.07 -89.34
N VAL A 340 29.56 41.49 -90.54
CA VAL A 340 30.33 42.11 -91.63
C VAL A 340 29.47 42.04 -92.88
N SER A 341 28.93 43.18 -93.28
CA SER A 341 28.35 43.41 -94.61
C SER A 341 28.32 44.92 -94.88
N LYS A 342 29.37 45.40 -95.53
CA LYS A 342 29.41 46.60 -96.38
C LYS A 342 30.79 46.68 -97.02
N CYS A 343 30.83 46.59 -98.36
CA CYS A 343 31.54 47.49 -99.26
C CYS A 343 31.47 46.92 -100.69
N PHE A 344 30.67 47.59 -101.53
CA PHE A 344 30.67 47.47 -102.98
C PHE A 344 31.82 48.32 -103.55
N LEU A 345 32.59 47.75 -104.48
CA LEU A 345 33.40 48.43 -105.49
C LEU A 345 33.51 47.47 -106.69
N PRO A 346 33.20 47.95 -107.90
CA PRO A 346 34.04 47.57 -109.03
C PRO A 346 34.47 48.79 -109.84
N ILE A 347 35.68 48.68 -110.36
CA ILE A 347 36.41 49.66 -111.16
C ILE A 347 35.89 49.58 -112.60
N GLU A 348 35.37 50.69 -113.14
CA GLU A 348 35.39 50.99 -114.58
C GLU A 348 36.54 51.98 -114.86
N PRO A 349 37.27 51.84 -115.99
CA PRO A 349 38.18 52.84 -116.50
C PRO A 349 37.49 53.76 -117.51
N ASP A 350 37.80 55.05 -117.44
CA ASP A 350 37.52 56.10 -118.43
C ASP A 350 38.89 56.49 -119.05
N PRO A 351 39.04 56.81 -120.37
CA PRO A 351 38.53 58.07 -120.91
C PRO A 351 38.12 58.10 -122.41
N ASP A 352 37.11 58.91 -122.68
CA ASP A 352 36.81 59.72 -123.89
C ASP A 352 37.85 59.77 -125.03
N LEU A 353 37.40 59.55 -126.27
CA LEU A 353 37.34 60.62 -127.29
C LEU A 353 36.90 60.08 -128.66
N ILE A 354 35.79 60.65 -129.09
CA ILE A 354 35.11 60.47 -130.36
C ILE A 354 35.94 61.02 -131.52
N ASN A 355 35.99 60.23 -132.60
CA ASN A 355 36.26 60.58 -134.00
C ASN A 355 37.62 61.20 -134.37
N LEU A 356 38.46 60.40 -135.05
CA LEU A 356 38.88 60.72 -136.42
C LEU A 356 39.54 59.52 -137.10
N VAL A 357 39.22 59.36 -138.40
CA VAL A 357 39.91 58.51 -139.38
C VAL A 357 39.56 57.02 -139.30
N SER A 358 38.49 56.62 -139.99
CA SER A 358 38.53 56.17 -141.39
C SER A 358 39.30 54.88 -141.62
N GLN A 359 38.52 53.89 -142.10
CA GLN A 359 38.77 53.24 -143.38
C GLN A 359 40.22 52.81 -143.64
N SER A 360 40.66 51.74 -142.97
CA SER A 360 41.71 50.88 -143.54
C SER A 360 41.74 49.43 -143.03
N VAL A 361 40.92 49.03 -142.04
CA VAL A 361 41.02 47.66 -141.46
C VAL A 361 39.72 46.82 -141.61
N SER A 362 38.70 47.34 -142.30
CA SER A 362 37.39 46.68 -142.48
C SER A 362 37.42 45.43 -143.39
N GLU A 363 38.51 45.19 -144.13
CA GLU A 363 38.60 44.03 -145.05
C GLU A 363 39.39 42.84 -144.49
N SER A 364 40.27 43.01 -143.50
CA SER A 364 41.03 41.89 -142.90
C SER A 364 40.34 41.21 -141.72
N LEU A 365 39.33 41.83 -141.11
CA LEU A 365 38.56 41.25 -139.99
C LEU A 365 37.48 40.26 -140.44
N LYS A 366 36.97 40.34 -141.68
CA LYS A 366 35.92 39.43 -142.18
C LYS A 366 36.40 37.99 -142.38
N SER A 367 37.68 37.77 -142.69
CA SER A 367 38.23 36.42 -142.88
C SER A 367 38.49 35.69 -141.55
N VAL A 368 38.91 36.42 -140.50
CA VAL A 368 39.15 35.86 -139.16
C VAL A 368 37.84 35.54 -138.43
N ILE A 369 36.82 36.39 -138.58
CA ILE A 369 35.50 36.18 -137.95
C ILE A 369 34.78 34.94 -138.52
N LEU A 370 34.99 34.59 -139.79
CA LEU A 370 34.41 33.39 -140.40
C LEU A 370 35.05 32.08 -139.91
N PHE A 371 36.34 32.10 -139.55
CA PHE A 371 37.04 30.94 -139.01
C PHE A 371 36.61 30.63 -137.56
N HIS A 372 36.54 31.65 -136.70
CA HIS A 372 36.11 31.47 -135.31
C HIS A 372 34.60 31.14 -135.17
N ARG A 373 33.76 31.55 -136.13
CA ARG A 373 32.32 31.23 -136.12
C ARG A 373 32.05 29.73 -136.32
N LYS A 374 32.90 29.03 -137.06
CA LYS A 374 32.75 27.59 -137.37
C LYS A 374 33.23 26.67 -136.24
N GLU A 375 34.12 27.17 -135.38
CA GLU A 375 34.62 26.44 -134.20
C GLU A 375 33.68 26.56 -132.98
N LEU A 376 32.87 27.64 -132.93
CA LEU A 376 31.88 27.89 -131.87
C LEU A 376 30.55 27.13 -132.05
N GLU A 377 30.22 26.65 -133.25
CA GLU A 377 28.97 25.90 -133.52
C GLU A 377 28.95 24.49 -132.90
N GLY A 378 30.09 23.95 -132.47
CA GLY A 378 30.21 22.62 -131.85
C GLY A 378 30.26 22.62 -130.31
N ARG A 379 30.19 23.77 -129.64
CA ARG A 379 30.22 23.86 -128.17
C ARG A 379 28.82 24.21 -127.65
N LEU A 380 28.39 23.52 -126.59
CA LEU A 380 27.14 23.80 -125.87
C LEU A 380 27.05 25.30 -125.56
N VAL A 381 26.06 25.96 -126.15
CA VAL A 381 25.82 27.39 -125.92
C VAL A 381 25.27 27.56 -124.50
N PRO A 382 25.90 28.39 -123.65
CA PRO A 382 25.32 28.76 -122.35
C PRO A 382 23.92 29.33 -122.57
N GLY A 383 22.89 28.66 -122.03
CA GLY A 383 21.48 29.05 -122.19
C GLY A 383 20.73 28.41 -123.37
N GLY A 384 21.38 27.55 -124.16
CA GLY A 384 20.71 26.68 -125.14
C GLY A 384 19.80 25.63 -124.47
N ALA A 385 18.86 25.05 -125.21
CA ALA A 385 17.90 24.08 -124.68
C ALA A 385 18.57 22.85 -124.05
N GLU A 386 19.60 22.31 -124.71
CA GLU A 386 20.36 21.14 -124.23
C GLU A 386 21.17 21.44 -122.95
N PHE A 387 21.72 22.65 -122.81
CA PHE A 387 22.41 23.07 -121.58
C PHE A 387 21.43 23.24 -120.42
N ARG A 388 20.25 23.83 -120.67
CA ARG A 388 19.19 23.96 -119.66
C ARG A 388 18.66 22.62 -119.19
N GLU A 389 18.55 21.64 -120.07
CA GLU A 389 18.08 20.29 -119.73
C GLU A 389 19.09 19.54 -118.86
N VAL A 390 20.38 19.59 -119.19
CA VAL A 390 21.44 18.97 -118.37
C VAL A 390 21.56 19.65 -117.00
N VAL A 391 21.52 21.00 -116.96
CA VAL A 391 21.51 21.74 -115.69
C VAL A 391 20.25 21.43 -114.87
N ALA A 392 19.07 21.36 -115.49
CA ALA A 392 17.84 21.01 -114.80
C ALA A 392 17.88 19.60 -114.20
N LYS A 393 18.51 18.64 -114.91
CA LYS A 393 18.67 17.28 -114.41
C LYS A 393 19.60 17.20 -113.19
N GLU A 394 20.74 17.89 -113.22
CA GLU A 394 21.64 17.96 -112.07
C GLU A 394 21.04 18.75 -110.90
N VAL A 395 20.34 19.85 -111.18
CA VAL A 395 19.60 20.60 -110.15
C VAL A 395 18.53 19.73 -109.50
N ALA A 396 17.77 18.94 -110.27
CA ALA A 396 16.76 18.04 -109.72
C ALA A 396 17.35 16.96 -108.80
N VAL A 397 18.53 16.41 -109.15
CA VAL A 397 19.24 15.43 -108.29
C VAL A 397 19.68 16.09 -106.98
N VAL A 398 20.22 17.30 -107.04
CA VAL A 398 20.64 18.08 -105.87
C VAL A 398 19.44 18.47 -105.01
N GLU A 399 18.34 18.92 -105.61
CA GLU A 399 17.08 19.23 -104.91
C GLU A 399 16.50 18.00 -104.22
N GLN A 400 16.52 16.83 -104.87
CA GLN A 400 16.07 15.59 -104.26
C GLN A 400 16.93 15.19 -103.07
N ARG A 401 18.26 15.35 -103.16
CA ARG A 401 19.19 15.07 -102.05
C ARG A 401 19.00 16.05 -100.89
N HIS A 402 18.72 17.32 -101.18
CA HIS A 402 18.37 18.31 -100.16
C HIS A 402 17.00 18.03 -99.53
N ALA A 403 16.01 17.60 -100.31
CA ALA A 403 14.71 17.20 -99.79
C ALA A 403 14.81 16.01 -98.84
N GLN A 404 15.61 15.00 -99.19
CA GLN A 404 15.89 13.85 -98.31
C GLN A 404 16.64 14.27 -97.03
N SER A 405 17.66 15.13 -97.15
CA SER A 405 18.38 15.67 -95.99
C SER A 405 17.47 16.50 -95.09
N ARG A 406 16.56 17.28 -95.68
CA ARG A 406 15.58 18.11 -94.96
C ARG A 406 14.58 17.24 -94.21
N SER A 407 14.02 16.23 -94.86
CA SER A 407 13.12 15.24 -94.22
C SER A 407 13.83 14.51 -93.08
N GLY A 408 15.07 14.07 -93.25
CA GLY A 408 15.83 13.42 -92.17
C GLY A 408 16.13 14.34 -90.99
N LEU A 409 16.31 15.65 -91.23
CA LEU A 409 16.46 16.64 -90.15
C LEU A 409 15.12 16.95 -89.47
N GLU A 410 14.02 17.00 -90.22
CA GLU A 410 12.66 17.17 -89.68
C GLU A 410 12.24 15.99 -88.80
N ASP A 411 12.56 14.76 -89.21
CA ASP A 411 12.30 13.55 -88.41
C ASP A 411 13.15 13.54 -87.12
N ARG A 412 14.41 13.95 -87.20
CA ARG A 412 15.26 14.08 -86.00
C ARG A 412 14.80 15.20 -85.07
N LEU A 413 14.31 16.31 -85.63
CA LEU A 413 13.77 17.42 -84.86
C LEU A 413 12.50 16.99 -84.13
N THR A 414 11.58 16.30 -84.82
CA THR A 414 10.35 15.79 -84.22
C THR A 414 10.63 14.73 -83.14
N GLN A 415 11.58 13.83 -83.36
CA GLN A 415 12.00 12.86 -82.36
C GLN A 415 12.63 13.52 -81.12
N ALA A 416 13.49 14.51 -81.31
CA ALA A 416 14.09 15.28 -80.21
C ALA A 416 13.03 16.09 -79.45
N SER A 417 12.06 16.69 -80.14
CA SER A 417 10.92 17.38 -79.52
C SER A 417 10.07 16.43 -78.68
N GLN A 418 9.75 15.22 -79.18
CA GLN A 418 9.01 14.22 -78.42
C GLN A 418 9.75 13.77 -77.16
N GLN A 419 11.07 13.54 -77.25
CA GLN A 419 11.90 13.20 -76.10
C GLN A 419 11.94 14.33 -75.06
N TYR A 420 12.04 15.58 -75.51
CA TYR A 420 12.00 16.74 -74.63
C TYR A 420 10.65 16.87 -73.91
N THR A 421 9.53 16.68 -74.62
CA THR A 421 8.19 16.72 -74.01
C THR A 421 8.01 15.60 -72.98
N ALA A 422 8.46 14.37 -73.29
CA ALA A 422 8.40 13.26 -72.32
C ALA A 422 9.21 13.56 -71.06
N LEU A 423 10.39 14.16 -71.20
CA LEU A 423 11.21 14.56 -70.06
C LEU A 423 10.56 15.69 -69.26
N GLU A 424 9.94 16.69 -69.91
CA GLU A 424 9.15 17.73 -69.23
C GLU A 424 7.99 17.14 -68.43
N ASP A 425 7.29 16.14 -68.98
CA ASP A 425 6.20 15.45 -68.29
C ASP A 425 6.70 14.69 -67.05
N GLU A 426 7.85 14.01 -67.16
CA GLU A 426 8.50 13.35 -66.01
C GLU A 426 8.88 14.36 -64.91
N PHE A 427 9.47 15.51 -65.28
CA PHE A 427 9.80 16.56 -64.31
C PHE A 427 8.56 17.15 -63.64
N ARG A 428 7.49 17.39 -64.39
CA ARG A 428 6.20 17.87 -63.83
C ARG A 428 5.62 16.87 -62.84
N MET A 429 5.67 15.58 -63.17
CA MET A 429 5.18 14.52 -62.29
C MET A 429 6.02 14.44 -61.01
N ALA A 430 7.35 14.51 -61.12
CA ALA A 430 8.25 14.55 -59.96
C ALA A 430 7.99 15.76 -59.05
N LEU A 431 7.81 16.95 -59.62
CA LEU A 431 7.46 18.17 -58.86
C LEU A 431 6.11 18.03 -58.15
N THR A 432 5.13 17.39 -58.79
CA THR A 432 3.80 17.17 -58.19
C THR A 432 3.88 16.21 -57.00
N ILE A 433 4.65 15.12 -57.13
CA ILE A 433 4.90 14.17 -56.05
C ILE A 433 5.61 14.87 -54.89
N GLU A 434 6.64 15.66 -55.16
CA GLU A 434 7.39 16.34 -54.11
C GLU A 434 6.55 17.42 -53.41
N ALA A 435 5.72 18.16 -54.14
CA ALA A 435 4.76 19.11 -53.55
C ALA A 435 3.75 18.41 -52.63
N ALA A 436 3.27 17.21 -53.01
CA ALA A 436 2.39 16.41 -52.16
C ALA A 436 3.10 15.96 -50.87
N ARG A 437 4.36 15.51 -50.97
CA ARG A 437 5.18 15.12 -49.81
C ARG A 437 5.45 16.29 -48.87
N PHE A 438 5.75 17.47 -49.41
CA PHE A 438 5.89 18.69 -48.61
C PHE A 438 4.61 19.02 -47.84
N THR A 439 3.46 18.89 -48.51
CA THR A 439 2.14 19.13 -47.89
C THR A 439 1.86 18.14 -46.76
N GLU A 440 2.21 16.86 -46.93
CA GLU A 440 2.08 15.85 -45.86
C GLU A 440 2.96 16.17 -44.64
N VAL A 441 4.20 16.59 -44.87
CA VAL A 441 5.13 16.99 -43.80
C VAL A 441 4.62 18.23 -43.07
N GLU A 442 4.12 19.24 -43.79
CA GLU A 442 3.51 20.44 -43.20
C GLU A 442 2.30 20.08 -42.33
N GLN A 443 1.41 19.20 -42.82
CA GLN A 443 0.28 18.68 -42.06
C GLN A 443 0.71 17.85 -40.85
N GLY A 444 1.83 17.14 -40.94
CA GLY A 444 2.43 16.41 -39.82
C GLY A 444 2.96 17.36 -38.74
N CYS A 445 3.71 18.38 -39.13
CA CYS A 445 4.24 19.40 -38.22
C CYS A 445 3.14 20.17 -37.51
N THR A 446 2.08 20.56 -38.22
CA THR A 446 0.93 21.27 -37.63
C THR A 446 0.18 20.40 -36.62
N ARG A 447 -0.06 19.11 -36.93
CA ARG A 447 -0.64 18.15 -35.99
C ARG A 447 0.21 17.98 -34.73
N LEU A 448 1.51 17.73 -34.89
CA LEU A 448 2.43 17.60 -33.75
C LEU A 448 2.50 18.87 -32.89
N SER A 449 2.42 20.05 -33.51
CA SER A 449 2.38 21.32 -32.80
C SER A 449 1.09 21.48 -31.96
N ALA A 450 -0.05 21.05 -32.51
CA ALA A 450 -1.32 21.04 -31.78
C ALA A 450 -1.31 20.06 -30.60
N GLU A 451 -0.84 18.83 -30.81
CA GLU A 451 -0.68 17.83 -29.75
C GLU A 451 0.27 18.31 -28.66
N LEU A 452 1.40 18.95 -29.02
CA LEU A 452 2.32 19.54 -28.05
C LEU A 452 1.67 20.64 -27.21
N SER A 453 0.79 21.45 -27.81
CA SER A 453 0.04 22.49 -27.10
C SER A 453 -0.93 21.88 -26.08
N GLU A 454 -1.68 20.84 -26.47
CA GLU A 454 -2.59 20.12 -25.56
C GLU A 454 -1.85 19.46 -24.40
N VAL A 455 -0.73 18.78 -24.67
CA VAL A 455 0.09 18.15 -23.63
C VAL A 455 0.65 19.20 -22.66
N LYS A 456 1.08 20.37 -23.15
CA LYS A 456 1.51 21.48 -22.29
C LYS A 456 0.38 22.00 -21.40
N ALA A 457 -0.83 22.15 -21.94
CA ALA A 457 -2.00 22.58 -21.17
C ALA A 457 -2.37 21.55 -20.09
N ALA A 458 -2.38 20.26 -20.44
CA ALA A 458 -2.63 19.16 -19.50
C ALA A 458 -1.57 19.09 -18.40
N LEU A 459 -0.28 19.28 -18.74
CA LEU A 459 0.83 19.33 -17.78
C LEU A 459 0.68 20.50 -16.79
N SER A 460 0.33 21.69 -17.28
CA SER A 460 0.09 22.86 -16.42
C SER A 460 -1.07 22.60 -15.44
N GLN A 461 -2.16 22.00 -15.93
CA GLN A 461 -3.30 21.68 -15.08
C GLN A 461 -2.96 20.62 -14.02
N THR A 462 -2.18 19.61 -14.36
CA THR A 462 -1.72 18.59 -13.39
C THR A 462 -0.76 19.17 -12.37
N GLN A 463 0.18 20.03 -12.77
CA GLN A 463 1.06 20.75 -11.83
C GLN A 463 0.27 21.63 -10.86
N GLN A 464 -0.81 22.29 -11.32
CA GLN A 464 -1.64 23.11 -10.43
C GLN A 464 -2.41 22.25 -9.42
N ARG A 465 -2.95 21.09 -9.85
CA ARG A 465 -3.58 20.12 -8.94
C ARG A 465 -2.58 19.55 -7.94
N GLU A 466 -1.35 19.27 -8.36
CA GLU A 466 -0.27 18.81 -7.47
C GLU A 466 0.04 19.86 -6.39
N ARG A 467 0.12 21.15 -6.74
CA ARG A 467 0.32 22.24 -5.76
C ARG A 467 -0.83 22.34 -4.76
N GLN A 468 -2.08 22.22 -5.21
CA GLN A 468 -3.26 22.23 -4.33
C GLN A 468 -3.27 21.02 -3.39
N ALA A 469 -3.00 19.82 -3.91
CA ALA A 469 -2.86 18.62 -3.11
C ALA A 469 -1.70 18.74 -2.10
N GLY A 470 -0.58 19.34 -2.52
CA GLY A 470 0.54 19.69 -1.66
C GLY A 470 0.08 20.54 -0.47
N GLY A 471 -0.68 21.61 -0.72
CA GLY A 471 -1.29 22.48 0.29
C GLY A 471 -2.14 21.73 1.31
N LEU A 472 -3.06 20.88 0.83
CA LEU A 472 -3.93 20.07 1.70
C LEU A 472 -3.14 19.08 2.56
N VAL A 473 -2.07 18.49 2.03
CA VAL A 473 -1.18 17.63 2.82
C VAL A 473 -0.53 18.44 3.95
N GLN A 474 -0.13 19.68 3.68
CA GLN A 474 0.40 20.64 4.69
C GLN A 474 -0.57 20.85 5.84
N GLU A 475 -1.84 21.15 5.52
CA GLU A 475 -2.87 21.37 6.52
C GLU A 475 -3.17 20.09 7.32
N LEU A 476 -3.33 18.95 6.63
CA LEU A 476 -3.64 17.67 7.27
C LEU A 476 -2.55 17.25 8.24
N THR A 477 -1.28 17.34 7.87
CA THR A 477 -0.23 16.89 8.78
C THR A 477 0.07 17.94 9.88
N ALA A 478 -0.27 19.22 9.68
CA ALA A 478 -0.29 20.19 10.78
C ALA A 478 -1.35 19.79 11.83
N MET A 479 -2.56 19.43 11.36
CA MET A 479 -3.63 18.90 12.21
C MET A 479 -3.22 17.60 12.91
N VAL A 480 -2.57 16.66 12.21
CA VAL A 480 -2.06 15.42 12.82
C VAL A 480 -1.01 15.72 13.91
N LYS A 481 -0.15 16.72 13.71
CA LYS A 481 0.84 17.14 14.71
C LYS A 481 0.16 17.72 15.96
N GLU A 482 -0.87 18.55 15.78
CA GLU A 482 -1.69 19.09 16.87
C GLU A 482 -2.41 17.98 17.65
N GLN A 483 -3.07 17.06 16.94
CA GLN A 483 -3.75 15.92 17.56
C GLN A 483 -2.78 15.02 18.33
N LYS A 484 -1.58 14.78 17.78
CA LYS A 484 -0.54 14.01 18.47
C LYS A 484 -0.11 14.70 19.77
N SER A 485 0.07 16.03 19.77
CA SER A 485 0.37 16.80 20.98
C SER A 485 -0.73 16.65 22.03
N ARG A 486 -1.99 16.76 21.61
CA ARG A 486 -3.16 16.64 22.49
C ARG A 486 -3.29 15.24 23.10
N ILE A 487 -3.04 14.19 22.31
CA ILE A 487 -3.00 12.81 22.80
C ILE A 487 -1.87 12.63 23.83
N THR A 488 -0.68 13.21 23.59
CA THR A 488 0.42 13.11 24.56
C THR A 488 0.12 13.83 25.88
N GLU A 489 -0.55 14.99 25.83
CA GLU A 489 -1.00 15.71 27.03
C GLU A 489 -2.06 14.91 27.80
N LEU A 490 -3.08 14.38 27.11
CA LEU A 490 -4.10 13.54 27.72
C LEU A 490 -3.50 12.26 28.33
N SER A 491 -2.53 11.65 27.66
CA SER A 491 -1.84 10.46 28.17
C SER A 491 -0.98 10.76 29.39
N LYS A 492 -0.39 11.96 29.47
CA LYS A 492 0.32 12.44 30.66
C LYS A 492 -0.65 12.70 31.81
N SER A 493 -1.71 13.47 31.57
CA SER A 493 -2.76 13.75 32.57
C SER A 493 -3.39 12.46 33.13
N LYS A 494 -3.66 11.46 32.27
CA LYS A 494 -4.14 10.15 32.70
C LYS A 494 -3.14 9.43 33.60
N ARG A 495 -1.84 9.45 33.29
CA ARG A 495 -0.80 8.85 34.14
C ARG A 495 -0.74 9.54 35.50
N ASP A 496 -0.78 10.87 35.52
CA ASP A 496 -0.72 11.65 36.74
C ASP A 496 -1.95 11.35 37.63
N ALA A 497 -3.16 11.30 37.05
CA ALA A 497 -4.37 10.91 37.77
C ALA A 497 -4.32 9.46 38.30
N VAL A 498 -3.76 8.52 37.54
CA VAL A 498 -3.55 7.14 38.00
C VAL A 498 -2.56 7.08 39.16
N THR A 499 -1.49 7.89 39.13
CA THR A 499 -0.53 7.94 40.26
C THR A 499 -1.17 8.52 41.52
N GLU A 500 -2.01 9.55 41.39
CA GLU A 500 -2.74 10.12 42.50
C GLU A 500 -3.73 9.12 43.11
N LEU A 501 -4.52 8.44 42.27
CA LEU A 501 -5.45 7.41 42.72
C LEU A 501 -4.74 6.25 43.40
N LYS A 502 -3.59 5.80 42.87
CA LYS A 502 -2.75 4.79 43.54
C LYS A 502 -2.24 5.27 44.89
N GLY A 503 -1.88 6.55 45.01
CA GLY A 503 -1.51 7.17 46.29
C GLY A 503 -2.66 7.12 47.30
N ARG A 504 -3.87 7.50 46.87
CA ARG A 504 -5.08 7.44 47.72
C ARG A 504 -5.42 6.03 48.16
N VAL A 505 -5.32 5.04 47.27
CA VAL A 505 -5.55 3.62 47.62
C VAL A 505 -4.57 3.18 48.70
N ARG A 506 -3.27 3.47 48.56
CA ARG A 506 -2.27 3.12 49.59
C ARG A 506 -2.57 3.75 50.95
N SER A 507 -3.00 5.02 50.98
CA SER A 507 -3.38 5.68 52.23
C SER A 507 -4.62 5.05 52.88
N LEU A 508 -5.62 4.68 52.07
CA LEU A 508 -6.81 3.99 52.55
C LEU A 508 -6.50 2.57 53.06
N GLU A 509 -5.63 1.84 52.36
CA GLU A 509 -5.13 0.53 52.78
C GLU A 509 -4.39 0.61 54.12
N ALA A 510 -3.55 1.63 54.30
CA ALA A 510 -2.86 1.89 55.57
C ALA A 510 -3.84 2.17 56.71
N GLY A 511 -4.86 3.02 56.48
CA GLY A 511 -5.92 3.29 57.46
C GLY A 511 -6.73 2.04 57.81
N ALA A 512 -7.09 1.21 56.82
CA ALA A 512 -7.81 -0.03 57.05
C ALA A 512 -6.99 -1.05 57.88
N GLU A 513 -5.68 -1.06 57.72
CA GLU A 513 -4.80 -1.92 58.51
C GLU A 513 -4.66 -1.43 59.96
N GLU A 514 -4.63 -0.11 60.16
CA GLU A 514 -4.68 0.51 61.48
C GLU A 514 -6.00 0.19 62.19
N ASP A 515 -7.13 0.30 61.49
CA ASP A 515 -8.45 -0.08 62.01
C ASP A 515 -8.51 -1.56 62.40
N ARG A 516 -7.93 -2.47 61.60
CA ARG A 516 -7.81 -3.90 61.97
C ARG A 516 -7.02 -4.08 63.26
N ARG A 517 -5.91 -3.37 63.42
CA ARG A 517 -5.07 -3.43 64.62
C ARG A 517 -5.85 -2.95 65.85
N LEU A 518 -6.56 -1.83 65.75
CA LEU A 518 -7.41 -1.31 66.81
C LEU A 518 -8.54 -2.29 67.15
N GLN A 519 -9.13 -2.95 66.16
CA GLN A 519 -10.18 -3.94 66.38
C GLN A 519 -9.67 -5.18 67.13
N LEU A 520 -8.46 -5.66 66.82
CA LEU A 520 -7.82 -6.74 67.58
C LEU A 520 -7.56 -6.33 69.04
N GLN A 521 -7.10 -5.10 69.28
CA GLN A 521 -6.92 -4.58 70.64
C GLN A 521 -8.25 -4.51 71.39
N LEU A 522 -9.32 -4.05 70.74
CA LEU A 522 -10.65 -4.00 71.33
C LEU A 522 -11.14 -5.39 71.75
N GLU A 523 -10.93 -6.41 70.92
CA GLU A 523 -11.31 -7.80 71.23
C GLU A 523 -10.52 -8.37 72.42
N LEU A 524 -9.24 -8.02 72.56
CA LEU A 524 -8.44 -8.38 73.73
C LEU A 524 -9.02 -7.74 75.00
N VAL A 525 -9.31 -6.43 74.95
CA VAL A 525 -9.91 -5.71 76.09
C VAL A 525 -11.29 -6.28 76.45
N LYS A 526 -12.10 -6.68 75.48
CA LYS A 526 -13.39 -7.36 75.74
C LYS A 526 -13.20 -8.69 76.47
N LYS A 527 -12.20 -9.50 76.08
CA LYS A 527 -11.88 -10.76 76.77
C LYS A 527 -11.44 -10.51 78.20
N ASP A 528 -10.58 -9.52 78.43
CA ASP A 528 -10.13 -9.15 79.77
C ASP A 528 -11.29 -8.65 80.64
N LYS A 529 -12.18 -7.81 80.08
CA LYS A 529 -13.42 -7.39 80.75
C LYS A 529 -14.29 -8.59 81.14
N ALA A 530 -14.49 -9.55 80.24
CA ALA A 530 -15.30 -10.74 80.53
C ALA A 530 -14.67 -11.59 81.64
N ARG A 531 -13.34 -11.75 81.63
CA ARG A 531 -12.61 -12.42 82.71
C ARG A 531 -12.76 -11.70 84.04
N LEU A 532 -12.57 -10.38 84.08
CA LEU A 532 -12.73 -9.58 85.30
C LEU A 532 -14.16 -9.66 85.85
N LEU A 533 -15.19 -9.63 84.98
CA LEU A 533 -16.57 -9.84 85.39
C LEU A 533 -16.77 -11.22 86.02
N SER A 534 -16.24 -12.29 85.42
CA SER A 534 -16.34 -13.64 86.00
C SER A 534 -15.66 -13.75 87.37
N GLN A 535 -14.52 -13.07 87.56
CA GLN A 535 -13.83 -13.00 88.85
C GLN A 535 -14.64 -12.23 89.89
N LEU A 536 -15.26 -11.12 89.49
CA LEU A 536 -16.14 -10.34 90.35
C LEU A 536 -17.32 -11.20 90.83
N THR A 537 -18.00 -11.89 89.93
CA THR A 537 -19.14 -12.77 90.27
C THR A 537 -18.71 -13.91 91.21
N ALA A 538 -17.53 -14.48 91.01
CA ALA A 538 -16.98 -15.49 91.91
C ALA A 538 -16.72 -14.91 93.32
N GLN A 539 -16.15 -13.71 93.40
CA GLN A 539 -15.93 -13.03 94.69
C GLN A 539 -17.25 -12.67 95.39
N GLU A 540 -18.26 -12.22 94.64
CA GLU A 540 -19.61 -11.96 95.18
C GLU A 540 -20.23 -13.23 95.79
N SER A 541 -20.09 -14.39 95.14
CA SER A 541 -20.54 -15.66 95.68
C SER A 541 -19.82 -16.05 96.99
N VAL A 542 -18.50 -15.81 97.08
CA VAL A 542 -17.74 -16.02 98.33
C VAL A 542 -18.23 -15.09 99.43
N ILE A 543 -18.47 -13.81 99.11
CA ILE A 543 -19.00 -12.84 100.08
C ILE A 543 -20.37 -13.27 100.59
N ASP A 544 -21.25 -13.76 99.71
CA ASP A 544 -22.57 -14.24 100.11
C ASP A 544 -22.50 -15.52 100.96
N GLY A 545 -21.55 -16.42 100.67
CA GLY A 545 -21.23 -17.56 101.54
C GLY A 545 -20.81 -17.12 102.95
N LEU A 546 -19.86 -16.18 103.04
CA LEU A 546 -19.41 -15.62 104.32
C LEU A 546 -20.53 -14.87 105.08
N ARG A 547 -21.42 -14.19 104.35
CA ARG A 547 -22.62 -13.56 104.94
C ARG A 547 -23.59 -14.60 105.50
N ALA A 548 -23.77 -15.73 104.81
CA ALA A 548 -24.60 -16.83 105.29
C ALA A 548 -24.00 -17.47 106.55
N GLU A 549 -22.69 -17.74 106.56
CA GLU A 549 -21.98 -18.21 107.76
C GLU A 549 -22.16 -17.24 108.93
N ARG A 550 -21.95 -15.93 108.70
CA ARG A 550 -22.18 -14.92 109.75
C ARG A 550 -23.59 -14.98 110.33
N ARG A 551 -24.61 -15.26 109.51
CA ARG A 551 -25.99 -15.44 110.00
C ARG A 551 -26.13 -16.70 110.86
N ILE A 552 -25.51 -17.81 110.46
CA ILE A 552 -25.50 -19.07 111.23
C ILE A 552 -24.82 -18.86 112.58
N TRP A 553 -23.62 -18.27 112.59
CA TRP A 553 -22.91 -17.91 113.83
C TRP A 553 -23.74 -16.99 114.71
N GLY A 554 -24.44 -16.00 114.12
CA GLY A 554 -25.36 -15.14 114.85
C GLY A 554 -26.54 -15.88 115.49
N GLN A 555 -27.08 -16.89 114.81
CA GLN A 555 -28.14 -17.75 115.36
C GLN A 555 -27.62 -18.66 116.48
N GLU A 556 -26.44 -19.25 116.32
CA GLU A 556 -25.80 -20.07 117.36
C GLU A 556 -25.47 -19.24 118.61
N LEU A 557 -24.94 -18.03 118.45
CA LEU A 557 -24.72 -17.08 119.54
C LEU A 557 -26.02 -16.70 120.25
N ALA A 558 -27.10 -16.46 119.50
CA ALA A 558 -28.41 -16.19 120.08
C ALA A 558 -28.96 -17.41 120.85
N GLN A 559 -28.76 -18.62 120.34
CA GLN A 559 -29.16 -19.87 120.99
C GLN A 559 -28.34 -20.13 122.27
N GLN A 560 -27.03 -19.89 122.23
CA GLN A 560 -26.17 -19.93 123.42
C GLN A 560 -26.60 -18.87 124.45
N GLY A 561 -26.94 -17.66 124.01
CA GLY A 561 -27.50 -16.61 124.87
C GLY A 561 -28.81 -17.02 125.53
N ALA A 562 -29.70 -17.69 124.79
CA ALA A 562 -30.96 -18.22 125.33
C ALA A 562 -30.73 -19.37 126.34
N SER A 563 -29.80 -20.29 126.04
CA SER A 563 -29.42 -21.38 126.96
C SER A 563 -28.82 -20.83 128.25
N LEU A 564 -27.90 -19.87 128.16
CA LEU A 564 -27.30 -19.22 129.33
C LEU A 564 -28.32 -18.44 130.16
N SER A 565 -29.31 -17.80 129.52
CA SER A 565 -30.43 -17.15 130.20
C SER A 565 -31.32 -18.16 130.94
N GLN A 566 -31.57 -19.33 130.32
CA GLN A 566 -32.33 -20.42 130.94
C GLN A 566 -31.57 -21.05 132.12
N ASP A 567 -30.26 -21.26 131.99
CA ASP A 567 -29.40 -21.74 133.07
C ASP A 567 -29.29 -20.72 134.19
N ARG A 568 -29.20 -19.43 133.87
CA ARG A 568 -29.30 -18.33 134.83
C ARG A 568 -30.63 -18.37 135.58
N GLY A 569 -31.76 -18.55 134.90
CA GLY A 569 -33.07 -18.69 135.56
C GLY A 569 -33.17 -19.93 136.47
N ARG A 570 -32.57 -21.06 136.08
CA ARG A 570 -32.48 -22.26 136.94
C ARG A 570 -31.60 -22.03 138.17
N LEU A 571 -30.52 -21.28 138.01
CA LEU A 571 -29.64 -20.89 139.12
C LEU A 571 -30.32 -19.88 140.04
N GLU A 572 -31.06 -18.91 139.50
CA GLU A 572 -31.87 -17.93 140.26
C GLU A 572 -32.97 -18.63 141.08
N ALA A 573 -33.68 -19.62 140.51
CA ALA A 573 -34.64 -20.44 141.26
C ALA A 573 -33.98 -21.28 142.37
N ARG A 574 -32.76 -21.80 142.14
CA ARG A 574 -31.95 -22.44 143.19
C ARG A 574 -31.51 -21.45 144.27
N ILE A 575 -31.21 -20.21 143.90
CA ILE A 575 -30.83 -19.13 144.83
C ILE A 575 -32.04 -18.73 145.70
N GLU A 576 -33.27 -18.69 145.19
CA GLU A 576 -34.46 -18.43 146.01
C GLU A 576 -34.72 -19.51 147.06
N VAL A 577 -34.53 -20.78 146.71
CA VAL A 577 -34.64 -21.91 147.66
C VAL A 577 -33.56 -21.81 148.75
N LEU A 578 -32.31 -21.51 148.35
CA LEU A 578 -31.20 -21.32 149.29
C LEU A 578 -31.35 -20.04 150.13
N ALA A 579 -32.01 -18.99 149.61
CA ALA A 579 -32.25 -17.72 150.33
C ALA A 579 -33.28 -17.87 151.46
N ALA A 580 -34.26 -18.77 151.32
CA ALA A 580 -35.19 -19.12 152.40
C ALA A 580 -34.50 -19.89 153.55
N GLU A 581 -33.52 -20.73 153.24
CA GLU A 581 -32.65 -21.39 154.24
C GLU A 581 -31.65 -20.40 154.87
N LEU A 582 -31.24 -19.37 154.13
CA LEU A 582 -30.32 -18.31 154.58
C LEU A 582 -30.94 -17.36 155.61
N GLU A 583 -32.25 -17.14 155.58
CA GLU A 583 -32.96 -16.30 156.57
C GLU A 583 -33.03 -16.94 157.96
N SER A 584 -32.95 -18.28 158.01
CA SER A 584 -32.79 -19.05 159.25
C SER A 584 -31.36 -18.98 159.81
N GLN A 585 -30.35 -18.95 158.93
CA GLN A 585 -28.93 -18.85 159.28
C GLN A 585 -28.48 -17.40 159.63
N LYS A 586 -29.20 -16.37 159.16
CA LYS A 586 -28.92 -14.95 159.46
C LYS A 586 -29.04 -14.59 160.95
N LYS A 587 -29.90 -15.26 161.73
CA LYS A 587 -29.95 -15.09 163.20
C LYS A 587 -28.72 -15.60 163.94
N GLN A 588 -27.91 -16.45 163.30
CA GLN A 588 -26.67 -17.01 163.86
C GLN A 588 -25.44 -16.21 163.40
N ASN A 589 -25.51 -15.52 162.27
CA ASN A 589 -24.39 -14.80 161.63
C ASN A 589 -24.18 -13.35 162.16
N GLU A 590 -25.06 -12.84 163.01
CA GLU A 590 -24.82 -11.60 163.78
C GLU A 590 -23.69 -11.74 164.82
N ARG A 591 -23.23 -12.97 165.10
CA ARG A 591 -22.12 -13.26 166.02
C ARG A 591 -20.73 -13.28 165.36
N ASP A 592 -20.65 -13.42 164.04
CA ASP A 592 -19.38 -13.63 163.33
C ASP A 592 -18.93 -12.41 162.51
N ASN A 593 -19.64 -11.27 162.63
CA ASN A 593 -19.30 -9.98 162.04
C ASN A 593 -18.04 -9.33 162.66
N ASP A 594 -17.53 -9.85 163.77
CA ASP A 594 -16.44 -9.19 164.50
C ASP A 594 -15.03 -9.51 163.99
N ALA A 595 -14.86 -10.43 163.05
CA ALA A 595 -13.51 -10.82 162.63
C ALA A 595 -13.15 -10.30 161.23
N LEU A 596 -13.41 -9.01 160.99
CA LEU A 596 -12.49 -8.04 160.38
C LEU A 596 -11.25 -8.63 159.64
N ARG A 597 -11.48 -9.42 158.60
CA ARG A 597 -10.44 -9.84 157.64
C ARG A 597 -10.90 -9.77 156.18
N ILE A 598 -12.13 -9.31 155.96
CA ILE A 598 -12.70 -9.05 154.63
C ILE A 598 -12.15 -7.75 154.01
N LYS A 599 -11.51 -6.86 154.79
CA LYS A 599 -11.02 -5.55 154.27
C LYS A 599 -9.65 -5.56 153.58
N VAL A 600 -8.88 -6.65 153.63
CA VAL A 600 -7.55 -6.72 152.98
C VAL A 600 -7.63 -7.15 151.50
N LYS A 601 -8.71 -7.85 151.09
CA LYS A 601 -8.85 -8.39 149.72
C LYS A 601 -9.45 -7.41 148.71
N VAL A 602 -9.90 -6.23 149.12
CA VAL A 602 -10.50 -5.20 148.23
C VAL A 602 -9.43 -4.31 147.58
N ILE A 603 -8.20 -4.30 148.10
CA ILE A 603 -7.10 -3.46 147.57
C ILE A 603 -6.39 -4.13 146.38
N ASP A 604 -6.44 -5.46 146.24
CA ASP A 604 -5.75 -6.16 145.14
C ASP A 604 -6.49 -6.06 143.78
N ASP A 605 -7.81 -5.91 143.76
CA ASP A 605 -8.61 -5.83 142.51
C ASP A 605 -8.56 -4.46 141.82
N GLN A 606 -8.07 -3.40 142.49
CA GLN A 606 -7.91 -2.07 141.89
C GLN A 606 -6.59 -1.88 141.12
N THR A 607 -5.65 -2.83 141.21
CA THR A 607 -4.34 -2.72 140.55
C THR A 607 -4.31 -3.39 139.16
N GLU A 608 -5.10 -4.45 138.94
CA GLU A 608 -5.16 -5.16 137.64
C GLU A 608 -6.05 -4.45 136.60
N THR A 609 -7.03 -3.66 137.06
CA THR A 609 -7.93 -2.86 136.19
C THR A 609 -7.19 -1.68 135.53
N ILE A 610 -6.19 -1.11 136.22
CA ILE A 610 -5.34 -0.04 135.70
C ILE A 610 -4.34 -0.55 134.64
N ARG A 611 -3.90 -1.82 134.76
CA ARG A 611 -2.98 -2.45 133.79
C ARG A 611 -3.65 -2.71 132.43
N LYS A 612 -4.87 -3.26 132.44
CA LYS A 612 -5.64 -3.56 131.21
C LYS A 612 -6.13 -2.31 130.46
N LEU A 613 -6.40 -1.21 131.17
CA LEU A 613 -6.73 0.08 130.54
C LEU A 613 -5.53 0.76 129.86
N LYS A 614 -4.30 0.48 130.32
CA LYS A 614 -3.07 1.03 129.73
C LYS A 614 -2.64 0.29 128.46
N GLU A 615 -2.82 -1.03 128.42
CA GLU A 615 -2.60 -1.86 127.22
C GLU A 615 -3.61 -1.52 126.11
N GLY A 616 -4.89 -1.34 126.43
CA GLY A 616 -5.91 -0.93 125.45
C GLY A 616 -5.81 0.51 124.94
N LEU A 617 -5.07 1.39 125.64
CA LEU A 617 -4.75 2.74 125.14
C LEU A 617 -3.61 2.69 124.12
N GLN A 618 -2.59 1.88 124.39
CA GLN A 618 -1.41 1.71 123.54
C GLN A 618 -1.76 1.04 122.20
N GLU A 619 -2.65 0.04 122.21
CA GLU A 619 -3.16 -0.59 120.97
C GLU A 619 -4.00 0.38 120.13
N ARG A 620 -4.81 1.26 120.76
CA ARG A 620 -5.58 2.27 120.04
C ARG A 620 -4.71 3.37 119.45
N ASP A 621 -3.64 3.76 120.13
CA ASP A 621 -2.66 4.71 119.58
C ASP A 621 -1.88 4.12 118.40
N GLU A 622 -1.49 2.85 118.46
CA GLU A 622 -0.84 2.15 117.34
C GLU A 622 -1.78 1.96 116.15
N GLN A 623 -3.06 1.64 116.40
CA GLN A 623 -4.08 1.56 115.36
C GLN A 623 -4.36 2.93 114.72
N GLY A 624 -4.42 3.99 115.53
CA GLY A 624 -4.55 5.36 115.03
C GLY A 624 -3.35 5.81 114.20
N ARG A 625 -2.14 5.34 114.54
CA ARG A 625 -0.93 5.63 113.76
C ARG A 625 -0.90 4.88 112.43
N ARG A 626 -1.30 3.60 112.40
CA ARG A 626 -1.45 2.81 111.15
C ARG A 626 -2.50 3.41 110.21
N GLN A 627 -3.67 3.80 110.74
CA GLN A 627 -4.73 4.43 109.94
C GLN A 627 -4.29 5.79 109.37
N ARG A 628 -3.50 6.58 110.13
CA ARG A 628 -2.91 7.81 109.61
C ARG A 628 -1.89 7.55 108.50
N GLU A 629 -1.03 6.54 108.64
CA GLU A 629 -0.08 6.14 107.60
C GLU A 629 -0.77 5.63 106.33
N GLU A 630 -1.82 4.82 106.46
CA GLU A 630 -2.65 4.35 105.35
C GLU A 630 -3.39 5.51 104.66
N SER A 631 -3.96 6.44 105.44
CA SER A 631 -4.60 7.64 104.90
C SER A 631 -3.60 8.54 104.16
N LEU A 632 -2.38 8.67 104.66
CA LEU A 632 -1.32 9.46 104.02
C LEU A 632 -0.84 8.81 102.71
N GLN A 633 -0.75 7.48 102.67
CA GLN A 633 -0.42 6.73 101.44
C GLN A 633 -1.55 6.81 100.40
N ALA A 634 -2.81 6.70 100.82
CA ALA A 634 -3.97 6.88 99.95
C ALA A 634 -4.01 8.30 99.36
N GLN A 635 -3.73 9.33 100.18
CA GLN A 635 -3.66 10.70 99.73
C GLN A 635 -2.55 10.93 98.71
N ARG A 636 -1.35 10.36 98.91
CA ARG A 636 -0.25 10.44 97.94
C ARG A 636 -0.57 9.77 96.61
N ARG A 637 -1.24 8.60 96.63
CA ARG A 637 -1.67 7.91 95.41
C ARG A 637 -2.70 8.71 94.62
N LEU A 638 -3.68 9.30 95.29
CA LEU A 638 -4.68 10.15 94.65
C LEU A 638 -4.05 11.41 94.06
N GLN A 639 -3.06 12.00 94.72
CA GLN A 639 -2.34 13.16 94.22
C GLN A 639 -1.52 12.82 92.97
N GLN A 640 -0.84 11.67 92.96
CA GLN A 640 -0.11 11.18 91.79
C GLN A 640 -1.05 10.88 90.60
N GLN A 641 -2.20 10.27 90.84
CA GLN A 641 -3.23 10.06 89.82
C GLN A 641 -3.80 11.37 89.26
N LEU A 642 -3.94 12.39 90.11
CA LEU A 642 -4.41 13.72 89.69
C LEU A 642 -3.37 14.42 88.79
N GLU A 643 -2.08 14.30 89.12
CA GLU A 643 -0.97 14.83 88.32
C GLU A 643 -0.87 14.12 86.96
N GLU A 644 -1.00 12.78 86.93
CA GLU A 644 -1.03 11.99 85.69
C GLU A 644 -2.27 12.31 84.82
N SER A 645 -3.44 12.49 85.44
CA SER A 645 -4.65 12.92 84.74
C SER A 645 -4.56 14.36 84.22
N SER A 646 -3.84 15.24 84.94
CA SER A 646 -3.60 16.61 84.49
C SER A 646 -2.63 16.65 83.31
N ALA A 647 -1.58 15.85 83.33
CA ALA A 647 -0.62 15.74 82.23
C ALA A 647 -1.27 15.19 80.95
N THR A 648 -2.06 14.13 81.08
CA THR A 648 -2.82 13.56 79.93
C THR A 648 -3.86 14.53 79.39
N SER A 649 -4.53 15.32 80.25
CA SER A 649 -5.45 16.37 79.81
C SER A 649 -4.73 17.51 79.07
N GLN A 650 -3.47 17.80 79.41
CA GLN A 650 -2.66 18.81 78.74
C GLN A 650 -2.20 18.33 77.36
N ASP A 651 -1.71 17.10 77.24
CA ASP A 651 -1.33 16.48 75.96
C ASP A 651 -2.54 16.38 75.00
N LEU A 652 -3.73 16.05 75.54
CA LEU A 652 -4.98 16.08 74.77
C LEU A 652 -5.35 17.51 74.33
N GLY A 653 -5.05 18.53 75.13
CA GLY A 653 -5.23 19.93 74.76
C GLY A 653 -4.33 20.35 73.60
N ASP A 654 -3.05 19.98 73.63
CA ASP A 654 -2.06 20.31 72.60
C ASP A 654 -2.37 19.61 71.28
N THR A 655 -2.81 18.35 71.34
CA THR A 655 -3.25 17.61 70.14
C THR A 655 -4.51 18.23 69.52
N VAL A 656 -5.47 18.69 70.32
CA VAL A 656 -6.65 19.41 69.81
C VAL A 656 -6.27 20.73 69.13
N GLN A 657 -5.31 21.48 69.68
CA GLN A 657 -4.81 22.70 69.03
C GLN A 657 -4.10 22.41 67.70
N GLN A 658 -3.27 21.37 67.63
CA GLN A 658 -2.63 20.98 66.38
C GLN A 658 -3.65 20.53 65.32
N LEU A 659 -4.67 19.78 65.73
CA LEU A 659 -5.76 19.37 64.84
C LEU A 659 -6.60 20.57 64.39
N SER A 660 -6.82 21.58 65.24
CA SER A 660 -7.53 22.80 64.82
C SER A 660 -6.74 23.61 63.81
N LEU A 661 -5.42 23.72 63.97
CA LEU A 661 -4.56 24.39 63.00
C LEU A 661 -4.54 23.64 61.66
N ARG A 662 -4.49 22.31 61.70
CA ARG A 662 -4.55 21.47 60.49
C ARG A 662 -5.89 21.58 59.77
N LYS A 663 -6.99 21.65 60.51
CA LYS A 663 -8.33 21.89 59.97
C LYS A 663 -8.41 23.23 59.23
N GLU A 664 -7.83 24.29 59.77
CA GLU A 664 -7.86 25.61 59.13
C GLU A 664 -6.99 25.65 57.85
N GLN A 665 -5.83 24.99 57.88
CA GLN A 665 -5.01 24.81 56.66
C GLN A 665 -5.75 24.03 55.56
N LEU A 666 -6.48 22.97 55.93
CA LEU A 666 -7.26 22.19 54.97
C LEU A 666 -8.44 22.98 54.39
N LYS A 667 -9.06 23.86 55.18
CA LYS A 667 -10.08 24.79 54.69
C LYS A 667 -9.52 25.75 53.64
N GLN A 668 -8.36 26.35 53.89
CA GLN A 668 -7.73 27.24 52.92
C GLN A 668 -7.41 26.51 51.60
N GLN A 669 -6.91 25.27 51.70
CA GLN A 669 -6.65 24.44 50.52
C GLN A 669 -7.92 24.07 49.76
N LEU A 670 -9.05 23.91 50.45
CA LEU A 670 -10.34 23.66 49.82
C LEU A 670 -10.81 24.90 49.04
N GLU A 671 -10.73 26.08 49.63
CA GLU A 671 -11.09 27.36 48.97
C GLU A 671 -10.22 27.61 47.73
N ASP A 672 -8.91 27.37 47.82
CA ASP A 672 -7.99 27.52 46.68
C ASP A 672 -8.37 26.55 45.53
N LYS A 673 -8.73 25.31 45.87
CA LYS A 673 -9.13 24.30 44.88
C LYS A 673 -10.51 24.57 44.29
N GLU A 674 -11.42 25.17 45.04
CA GLU A 674 -12.72 25.61 44.54
C GLU A 674 -12.57 26.76 43.53
N MET A 675 -11.67 27.72 43.79
CA MET A 675 -11.33 28.76 42.80
C MET A 675 -10.71 28.17 41.52
N GLU A 676 -9.72 27.27 41.64
CA GLU A 676 -9.13 26.60 40.46
C GLU A 676 -10.20 25.85 39.65
N LEU A 677 -11.14 25.18 40.33
CA LEU A 677 -12.22 24.46 39.68
C LEU A 677 -13.14 25.41 38.88
N ASP A 678 -13.45 26.58 39.44
CA ASP A 678 -14.30 27.57 38.77
C ASP A 678 -13.60 28.25 37.59
N GLU A 679 -12.28 28.47 37.66
CA GLU A 679 -11.48 28.91 36.51
C GLU A 679 -11.48 27.87 35.38
N VAL A 680 -11.31 26.59 35.73
CA VAL A 680 -11.35 25.49 34.75
C VAL A 680 -12.74 25.36 34.12
N LYS A 681 -13.82 25.51 34.89
CA LYS A 681 -15.19 25.54 34.35
C LYS A 681 -15.41 26.72 33.40
N ALA A 682 -14.89 27.91 33.72
CA ALA A 682 -14.98 29.07 32.85
C ALA A 682 -14.21 28.84 31.53
N ALA A 683 -12.99 28.30 31.61
CA ALA A 683 -12.19 27.95 30.43
C ALA A 683 -12.87 26.87 29.56
N PHE A 684 -13.48 25.87 30.19
CA PHE A 684 -14.25 24.83 29.50
C PHE A 684 -15.46 25.41 28.78
N SER A 685 -16.22 26.31 29.41
CA SER A 685 -17.37 27.00 28.79
C SER A 685 -16.97 27.79 27.54
N VAL A 686 -15.85 28.53 27.59
CA VAL A 686 -15.32 29.26 26.44
C VAL A 686 -14.89 28.32 25.31
N SER A 687 -14.23 27.21 25.65
CA SER A 687 -13.82 26.20 24.68
C SER A 687 -15.02 25.53 24.02
N ASN A 688 -16.04 25.18 24.81
CA ASN A 688 -17.27 24.57 24.32
C ASN A 688 -18.03 25.50 23.34
N LYS A 689 -18.09 26.80 23.65
CA LYS A 689 -18.68 27.80 22.74
C LYS A 689 -17.94 27.88 21.39
N LYS A 690 -16.60 27.84 21.40
CA LYS A 690 -15.79 27.78 20.16
C LYS A 690 -16.04 26.52 19.35
N TRP A 691 -16.28 25.37 20.00
CA TRP A 691 -16.62 24.13 19.30
C TRP A 691 -18.00 24.19 18.68
N GLN A 692 -18.95 24.83 19.35
CA GLN A 692 -20.29 25.05 18.83
C GLN A 692 -20.28 25.98 17.61
N ASP A 693 -19.52 27.09 17.67
CA ASP A 693 -19.34 27.98 16.53
C ASP A 693 -18.68 27.27 15.32
N LYS A 694 -17.73 26.35 15.56
CA LYS A 694 -17.11 25.53 14.51
C LYS A 694 -18.08 24.50 13.92
N ALA A 695 -18.95 23.91 14.74
CA ALA A 695 -19.98 22.98 14.27
C ALA A 695 -21.00 23.70 13.36
N ASP A 696 -21.39 24.92 13.71
CA ASP A 696 -22.26 25.75 12.87
C ASP A 696 -21.59 26.10 11.53
N LEU A 697 -20.27 26.35 11.54
CA LEU A 697 -19.49 26.65 10.34
C LEU A 697 -19.35 25.42 9.42
N LEU A 698 -19.13 24.23 10.01
CA LEU A 698 -19.15 22.95 9.30
C LEU A 698 -20.50 22.70 8.63
N THR A 699 -21.60 22.91 9.36
CA THR A 699 -22.96 22.76 8.82
C THR A 699 -23.22 23.69 7.63
N ARG A 700 -22.69 24.91 7.67
CA ARG A 700 -22.75 25.87 6.54
C ARG A 700 -21.92 25.43 5.34
N LEU A 701 -20.74 24.85 5.57
CA LEU A 701 -19.89 24.31 4.51
C LEU A 701 -20.49 23.06 3.88
N GLU A 702 -21.04 22.14 4.68
CA GLU A 702 -21.73 20.95 4.20
C GLU A 702 -22.94 21.30 3.32
N SER A 703 -23.72 22.31 3.71
CA SER A 703 -24.83 22.82 2.89
C SER A 703 -24.38 23.56 1.63
N GLN A 704 -23.18 24.15 1.60
CA GLN A 704 -22.57 24.67 0.36
C GLN A 704 -22.10 23.54 -0.56
N VAL A 705 -21.43 22.52 -0.02
CA VAL A 705 -20.97 21.35 -0.78
C VAL A 705 -22.16 20.58 -1.36
N LYS A 706 -23.25 20.44 -0.60
CA LYS A 706 -24.49 19.82 -1.09
C LYS A 706 -25.07 20.59 -2.28
N ARG A 707 -25.16 21.92 -2.19
CA ARG A 707 -25.62 22.76 -3.32
C ARG A 707 -24.70 22.68 -4.53
N MET A 708 -23.39 22.63 -4.33
CA MET A 708 -22.44 22.43 -5.42
C MET A 708 -22.65 21.07 -6.09
N LYS A 709 -22.83 20.01 -5.30
CA LYS A 709 -23.07 18.65 -5.80
C LYS A 709 -24.37 18.58 -6.61
N GLU A 710 -25.47 19.12 -6.10
CA GLU A 710 -26.74 19.20 -6.83
C GLU A 710 -26.60 19.98 -8.15
N GLY A 711 -25.78 21.04 -8.17
CA GLY A 711 -25.46 21.79 -9.38
C GLY A 711 -24.58 21.03 -10.39
N PHE A 712 -23.65 20.20 -9.92
CA PHE A 712 -22.86 19.32 -10.78
C PHE A 712 -23.70 18.19 -11.36
N ASP A 713 -24.50 17.52 -10.52
CA ASP A 713 -25.39 16.42 -10.91
C ASP A 713 -26.41 16.90 -11.96
N SER A 714 -26.94 18.12 -11.81
CA SER A 714 -27.85 18.72 -12.80
C SER A 714 -27.16 19.01 -14.15
N LYS A 715 -25.90 19.47 -14.12
CA LYS A 715 -25.11 19.71 -15.35
C LYS A 715 -24.72 18.40 -16.04
N GLU A 716 -24.36 17.39 -15.26
CA GLU A 716 -24.05 16.05 -15.77
C GLU A 716 -25.27 15.43 -16.43
N SER A 717 -26.46 15.54 -15.82
CA SER A 717 -27.71 15.06 -16.42
C SER A 717 -28.02 15.74 -17.76
N LEU A 718 -27.82 17.06 -17.87
CA LEU A 718 -28.04 17.79 -19.13
C LEU A 718 -27.06 17.37 -20.23
N LEU A 719 -25.77 17.21 -19.88
CA LEU A 719 -24.75 16.75 -20.83
C LEU A 719 -24.96 15.31 -21.29
N LEU A 720 -25.47 14.44 -20.40
CA LEU A 720 -25.87 13.08 -20.75
C LEU A 720 -27.07 13.06 -21.69
N GLU A 721 -28.07 13.93 -21.46
CA GLU A 721 -29.24 14.02 -22.33
C GLU A 721 -28.88 14.59 -23.73
N GLU A 722 -27.95 15.55 -23.80
CA GLU A 722 -27.41 16.06 -25.07
C GLU A 722 -26.58 15.00 -25.80
N ARG A 723 -25.75 14.23 -25.09
CA ARG A 723 -24.99 13.10 -25.65
C ARG A 723 -25.94 12.02 -26.19
N ASP A 724 -26.99 11.69 -25.46
CA ASP A 724 -27.92 10.63 -25.86
C ASP A 724 -28.75 11.06 -27.08
N LYS A 725 -29.18 12.33 -27.14
CA LYS A 725 -29.81 12.91 -28.35
C LYS A 725 -28.86 12.94 -29.56
N ALA A 726 -27.58 13.28 -29.36
CA ALA A 726 -26.58 13.25 -30.43
C ALA A 726 -26.25 11.83 -30.92
N SER A 727 -26.23 10.85 -30.01
CA SER A 727 -25.96 9.44 -30.33
C SER A 727 -27.10 8.75 -31.07
N GLN A 728 -28.36 9.09 -30.78
CA GLN A 728 -29.53 8.49 -31.43
C GLN A 728 -29.82 9.08 -32.81
N ALA A 729 -29.56 10.38 -33.04
CA ALA A 729 -29.87 11.03 -34.32
C ALA A 729 -28.86 10.72 -35.44
N ALA A 730 -27.56 10.62 -35.15
CA ALA A 730 -26.53 10.52 -36.19
C ALA A 730 -26.20 9.09 -36.65
N VAL A 731 -26.36 8.10 -35.77
CA VAL A 731 -25.92 6.72 -36.02
C VAL A 731 -27.04 5.86 -36.62
N VAL A 732 -28.29 6.06 -36.16
CA VAL A 732 -29.43 5.22 -36.57
C VAL A 732 -29.87 5.51 -38.01
N GLU A 733 -29.87 6.79 -38.43
CA GLU A 733 -30.32 7.20 -39.76
C GLU A 733 -29.32 6.80 -40.86
N LYS A 734 -28.02 6.82 -40.55
CA LYS A 734 -26.93 6.45 -41.48
C LYS A 734 -26.80 4.94 -41.67
N LEU A 735 -27.04 4.15 -40.61
CA LEU A 735 -27.03 2.68 -40.68
C LEU A 735 -28.24 2.13 -41.46
N HIS A 736 -29.46 2.66 -41.24
CA HIS A 736 -30.64 2.22 -41.99
C HIS A 736 -30.56 2.58 -43.48
N SER A 737 -30.02 3.76 -43.81
CA SER A 737 -29.78 4.17 -45.20
C SER A 737 -28.75 3.28 -45.92
N MET A 738 -27.67 2.89 -45.22
CA MET A 738 -26.67 1.97 -45.77
C MET A 738 -27.19 0.55 -45.93
N ASP A 739 -27.93 0.01 -44.96
CA ASP A 739 -28.52 -1.33 -45.04
C ASP A 739 -29.57 -1.44 -46.14
N ASP A 740 -30.40 -0.39 -46.33
CA ASP A 740 -31.37 -0.34 -47.43
C ASP A 740 -30.68 -0.26 -48.80
N ALA A 741 -29.55 0.46 -48.90
CA ALA A 741 -28.78 0.54 -50.14
C ALA A 741 -28.13 -0.81 -50.49
N PHE A 742 -27.55 -1.50 -49.50
CA PHE A 742 -26.98 -2.84 -49.68
C PHE A 742 -28.05 -3.88 -50.05
N ARG A 743 -29.23 -3.81 -49.41
CA ARG A 743 -30.34 -4.72 -49.71
C ARG A 743 -30.84 -4.55 -51.15
N ARG A 744 -30.99 -3.31 -51.63
CA ARG A 744 -31.38 -3.03 -53.03
C ARG A 744 -30.32 -3.46 -54.05
N GLN A 745 -29.03 -3.33 -53.74
CA GLN A 745 -27.95 -3.84 -54.62
C GLN A 745 -27.97 -5.37 -54.70
N LEU A 746 -28.19 -6.06 -53.59
CA LEU A 746 -28.26 -7.52 -53.55
C LEU A 746 -29.46 -8.04 -54.35
N GLU A 747 -30.63 -7.43 -54.17
CA GLU A 747 -31.85 -7.77 -54.92
C GLU A 747 -31.70 -7.51 -56.42
N SER A 748 -31.05 -6.40 -56.82
CA SER A 748 -30.76 -6.09 -58.22
C SER A 748 -29.79 -7.10 -58.85
N LEU A 749 -28.75 -7.51 -58.12
CA LEU A 749 -27.78 -8.49 -58.59
C LEU A 749 -28.43 -9.88 -58.74
N GLN A 750 -29.26 -10.29 -57.78
CA GLN A 750 -30.02 -11.53 -57.84
C GLN A 750 -31.00 -11.55 -59.01
N ALA A 751 -31.73 -10.45 -59.24
CA ALA A 751 -32.64 -10.33 -60.38
C ALA A 751 -31.91 -10.40 -61.72
N SER A 752 -30.75 -9.74 -61.85
CA SER A 752 -29.90 -9.81 -63.04
C SER A 752 -29.45 -11.25 -63.32
N HIS A 753 -28.95 -11.93 -62.29
CA HIS A 753 -28.46 -13.31 -62.41
C HIS A 753 -29.58 -14.30 -62.76
N GLN A 754 -30.77 -14.11 -62.20
CA GLN A 754 -31.94 -14.93 -62.50
C GLN A 754 -32.43 -14.73 -63.95
N THR A 755 -32.33 -13.50 -64.45
CA THR A 755 -32.64 -13.19 -65.86
C THR A 755 -31.63 -13.84 -66.81
N GLU A 756 -30.35 -13.84 -66.45
CA GLU A 756 -29.28 -14.47 -67.22
C GLU A 756 -29.41 -16.01 -67.26
N LEU A 757 -29.77 -16.63 -66.13
CA LEU A 757 -30.08 -18.05 -66.06
C LEU A 757 -31.25 -18.44 -66.96
N LEU A 758 -32.33 -17.64 -66.96
CA LEU A 758 -33.48 -17.84 -67.86
C LEU A 758 -33.09 -17.72 -69.33
N ARG A 759 -32.23 -16.74 -69.67
CA ARG A 759 -31.71 -16.57 -71.03
C ARG A 759 -30.87 -17.78 -71.46
N LEU A 760 -29.94 -18.24 -70.61
CA LEU A 760 -29.11 -19.42 -70.86
C LEU A 760 -29.95 -20.70 -71.02
N ALA A 761 -31.01 -20.84 -70.21
CA ALA A 761 -31.94 -21.96 -70.34
C ALA A 761 -32.69 -21.94 -71.68
N ASN A 762 -33.19 -20.78 -72.11
CA ASN A 762 -33.84 -20.62 -73.41
C ASN A 762 -32.88 -20.87 -74.58
N ASP A 763 -31.64 -20.37 -74.51
CA ASP A 763 -30.63 -20.62 -75.55
C ASP A 763 -30.28 -22.11 -75.65
N LYS A 764 -30.20 -22.81 -74.51
CA LYS A 764 -29.98 -24.26 -74.47
C LYS A 764 -31.16 -25.02 -75.07
N GLN A 765 -32.39 -24.63 -74.75
CA GLN A 765 -33.61 -25.24 -75.30
C GLN A 765 -33.66 -25.07 -76.83
N LYS A 766 -33.33 -23.88 -77.33
CA LYS A 766 -33.26 -23.61 -78.76
C LYS A 766 -32.21 -24.47 -79.48
N ARG A 767 -31.05 -24.70 -78.85
CA ARG A 767 -30.03 -25.62 -79.40
C ARG A 767 -30.51 -27.07 -79.44
N ILE A 768 -31.26 -27.51 -78.42
CA ILE A 768 -31.87 -28.85 -78.39
C ILE A 768 -32.89 -28.99 -79.53
N GLU A 769 -33.76 -28.00 -79.71
CA GLU A 769 -34.75 -27.99 -80.80
C GLU A 769 -34.09 -28.03 -82.18
N GLN A 770 -33.02 -27.24 -82.39
CA GLN A 770 -32.24 -27.29 -83.63
C GLN A 770 -31.57 -28.64 -83.86
N SER A 771 -31.04 -29.27 -82.80
CA SER A 771 -30.46 -30.61 -82.90
C SER A 771 -31.52 -31.65 -83.24
N ASN A 772 -32.70 -31.57 -82.61
CA ASN A 772 -33.81 -32.47 -82.88
C ASN A 772 -34.36 -32.30 -84.31
N GLN A 773 -34.42 -31.08 -84.83
CA GLN A 773 -34.75 -30.85 -86.24
C GLN A 773 -33.75 -31.49 -87.19
N LYS A 774 -32.44 -31.42 -86.88
CA LYS A 774 -31.42 -32.11 -87.68
C LYS A 774 -31.57 -33.63 -87.62
N VAL A 775 -31.86 -34.18 -86.44
CA VAL A 775 -32.14 -35.62 -86.30
C VAL A 775 -33.36 -36.01 -87.14
N PHE A 776 -34.44 -35.23 -87.08
CA PHE A 776 -35.64 -35.47 -87.88
C PHE A 776 -35.34 -35.42 -89.39
N GLN A 777 -34.53 -34.46 -89.85
CA GLN A 777 -34.10 -34.40 -91.27
C GLN A 777 -33.32 -35.65 -91.68
N VAL A 778 -32.37 -36.10 -90.85
CA VAL A 778 -31.57 -37.31 -91.11
C VAL A 778 -32.46 -38.56 -91.09
N GLU A 779 -33.42 -38.65 -90.17
CA GLU A 779 -34.37 -39.76 -90.12
C GLU A 779 -35.27 -39.80 -91.36
N GLU A 780 -35.68 -38.64 -91.88
CA GLU A 780 -36.49 -38.54 -93.10
C GLU A 780 -35.69 -38.90 -94.35
N GLU A 781 -34.43 -38.43 -94.46
CA GLU A 781 -33.50 -38.86 -95.50
C GLU A 781 -33.27 -40.38 -95.46
N MET A 782 -33.16 -40.96 -94.26
CA MET A 782 -33.00 -42.40 -94.09
C MET A 782 -34.26 -43.18 -94.47
N ARG A 783 -35.46 -42.62 -94.22
CA ARG A 783 -36.73 -43.20 -94.71
C ARG A 783 -36.79 -43.19 -96.23
N GLN A 784 -36.40 -42.08 -96.88
CA GLN A 784 -36.35 -41.99 -98.33
C GLN A 784 -35.37 -42.99 -98.93
N LEU A 785 -34.16 -43.13 -98.36
CA LEU A 785 -33.19 -44.15 -98.78
C LEU A 785 -33.70 -45.59 -98.59
N LEU A 786 -34.45 -45.86 -97.52
CA LEU A 786 -35.07 -47.16 -97.30
C LEU A 786 -36.18 -47.45 -98.32
N GLU A 787 -36.97 -46.44 -98.66
CA GLU A 787 -38.00 -46.56 -99.70
C GLU A 787 -37.36 -46.75 -101.09
N GLU A 788 -36.30 -46.01 -101.41
CA GLU A 788 -35.52 -46.18 -102.63
C GLU A 788 -34.91 -47.58 -102.72
N THR A 789 -34.23 -48.05 -101.66
CA THR A 789 -33.67 -49.42 -101.64
C THR A 789 -34.74 -50.50 -101.73
N GLU A 790 -35.93 -50.29 -101.17
CA GLU A 790 -37.04 -51.24 -101.31
C GLU A 790 -37.64 -51.23 -102.72
N THR A 791 -37.73 -50.07 -103.39
CA THR A 791 -38.14 -49.99 -104.79
C THR A 791 -37.09 -50.59 -105.73
N GLU A 792 -35.79 -50.36 -105.49
CA GLU A 792 -34.70 -51.01 -106.20
C GLU A 792 -34.72 -52.54 -106.00
N LYS A 793 -34.99 -53.00 -104.78
CA LYS A 793 -35.18 -54.42 -104.50
C LYS A 793 -36.37 -54.99 -105.28
N LYS A 794 -37.52 -54.32 -105.30
CA LYS A 794 -38.69 -54.75 -106.09
C LYS A 794 -38.38 -54.80 -107.58
N THR A 795 -37.69 -53.80 -108.13
CA THR A 795 -37.30 -53.80 -109.54
C THR A 795 -36.26 -54.87 -109.84
N MET A 796 -35.33 -55.15 -108.93
CA MET A 796 -34.37 -56.26 -109.05
C MET A 796 -35.06 -57.62 -108.96
N GLU A 797 -36.01 -57.81 -108.05
CA GLU A 797 -36.84 -59.02 -107.94
C GLU A 797 -37.67 -59.23 -109.21
N GLU A 798 -38.21 -58.17 -109.80
CA GLU A 798 -38.99 -58.23 -111.03
C GLU A 798 -38.11 -58.53 -112.25
N LYS A 799 -36.88 -57.99 -112.31
CA LYS A 799 -35.85 -58.38 -113.28
C LYS A 799 -35.43 -59.84 -113.10
N MET A 800 -35.25 -60.31 -111.86
CA MET A 800 -34.99 -61.73 -111.57
C MET A 800 -36.17 -62.60 -111.98
N ARG A 801 -37.41 -62.16 -111.78
CA ARG A 801 -38.63 -62.88 -112.18
C ARG A 801 -38.73 -62.97 -113.70
N ARG A 802 -38.35 -61.91 -114.43
CA ARG A 802 -38.22 -61.92 -115.90
C ARG A 802 -37.08 -62.84 -116.37
N LEU A 803 -35.93 -62.83 -115.72
CA LEU A 803 -34.84 -63.78 -116.00
C LEU A 803 -35.24 -65.23 -115.71
N THR A 804 -35.98 -65.47 -114.63
CA THR A 804 -36.52 -66.80 -114.27
C THR A 804 -37.60 -67.25 -115.27
N SER A 805 -38.38 -66.31 -115.82
CA SER A 805 -39.31 -66.57 -116.92
C SER A 805 -38.57 -66.95 -118.21
N VAL A 806 -37.50 -66.23 -118.57
CA VAL A 806 -36.70 -66.51 -119.77
C VAL A 806 -35.92 -67.84 -119.63
N LEU A 807 -35.49 -68.20 -118.43
CA LEU A 807 -34.86 -69.51 -118.13
C LEU A 807 -35.86 -70.68 -118.08
N LYS A 808 -37.17 -70.41 -117.97
CA LYS A 808 -38.23 -71.43 -118.08
C LYS A 808 -38.64 -71.74 -119.52
N ASP A 809 -38.27 -70.89 -120.46
CA ASP A 809 -38.53 -71.05 -121.91
C ASP A 809 -37.31 -71.63 -122.66
N PHE A 810 -36.32 -72.16 -121.92
CA PHE A 810 -35.22 -72.99 -122.43
C PHE A 810 -35.47 -74.48 -122.22
#